data_AF-A0A2T7QC40-F1
#
_entry.id   AF-A0A2T7QC40-F1
#
_cell.length_a   1.000
_cell.length_b   1.000
_cell.length_c   1.000
_cell.angle_alpha   90.00
_cell.angle_beta   90.00
_cell.angle_gamma   90.00
#
_symmetry.space_group_name_H-M   'P 1'
#
loop_
_entity.id
_entity.type
_entity.pdbx_description
1 polymer ?
#
loop_
_entity_poly.entity_id
_entity_poly.type
_entity_poly.pdbx_seq_one_letter_code
_entity_poly.pdbx_strand_id
1 'polypeptide(L)'
;MNYKSILTFLLVNLLWHYSGYTQQAEVRYSVPDEPWDENLGNHRAIINVEQSSDAVHIDFLWRRHDLNPESRQFIVVNAKTGEKIRNIFRMQINQERCEVVFGPVNTAGTYYFYYLPYQPELKQYSAGPYLKPEPGPDQTWVQKHKLSTARKVLNNVMEAMVNEIQARSAFHSFYPMEVTATDIEVSTYLQKYRSDFLIFPEDRSYPVRMLDALPLRWIKQSPGSIFKGIAQKNEYYTFQIAVYAAQKNLRDIKLIFSDTKDKDGNIIPASAFTCFNTDGVDTRGKSFTKKIDLSKDGIQPLWIGVDIAANAIPGIYEGNISVQTQNAGQQIIPVHLQIENKLLADRGDGETWRHSRLRWLNSTLGIADQPTLDYESLKLHNESIVATGKTVKLSSTGLPALIQTPLANNILATPMRFTVEVNNKLHLLKYKPLEFVEQKPGSVSWRTSSESDSFFVECIAKMEFDGRMHYRYKLTAKKSIYIQDIRLEIPFKKEFATYMVGMGRMGGYTPPSHISRWIKTEDSFWIGNTLGGVQCELRGGQYHGPLLNLYQPNPPASWYNGMNGGFRVDSNDSVVTASAYSGARDMHAGQSVEYEFALLITPVKPFDTKKQFFNRYYHGTFPTPEVIANGGNVMNIHHATEFNPYINYPFIAQKKMKEIVEEWHKKNWKVKIYYTVRELSNHLTEIWALRSLGNEVLAGGRGGGYQWLQEHLVNHYTPQWYTHLGNGDADAAILNGSESRWYNYYIEGLNWLMKNMDIDGLYLDDVSFDRHIIQRMRRVMEMTKPGCMIDLHSNTAFSLGSANQNMEIFPYIDKTWFGEGFNFDLMPADFWLTEVSGIPFGIPNDILMHMSVNNKRGMIYAMTHRGFYPMWKLWDEFGISDSKIVGYWDAHPLVQTNNEQIKATSYVKSGSALIVLGSWSNQKEKVKLQLDWKRLGLEPNKVKLRSPEIEGYQRSRKINMSETLTIEPKNDLIIIISKR
;
A
#
# COMPACT_ATOMS: atom_id res chain seq x y z
N MET A 1 80.43 -13.68 12.27
CA MET A 1 79.03 -13.73 12.75
C MET A 1 78.14 -13.98 11.55
N ASN A 2 77.47 -15.13 11.51
CA ASN A 2 76.94 -15.71 10.26
C ASN A 2 75.46 -15.38 10.07
N TYR A 3 75.16 -14.51 9.10
CA TYR A 3 73.81 -14.02 8.75
C TYR A 3 72.82 -15.14 8.38
N LYS A 4 73.31 -16.32 7.98
CA LYS A 4 72.45 -17.48 7.66
C LYS A 4 71.77 -18.11 8.88
N SER A 5 72.36 -18.01 10.07
CA SER A 5 71.78 -18.61 11.29
C SER A 5 70.62 -17.79 11.85
N ILE A 6 70.67 -16.45 11.69
CA ILE A 6 69.60 -15.54 12.14
C ILE A 6 68.39 -15.60 11.20
N LEU A 7 68.61 -15.73 9.89
CA LEU A 7 67.51 -15.85 8.92
C LEU A 7 66.75 -17.18 9.07
N THR A 8 67.45 -18.27 9.40
CA THR A 8 66.83 -19.58 9.63
C THR A 8 66.04 -19.61 10.95
N PHE A 9 66.50 -18.90 11.99
CA PHE A 9 65.79 -18.79 13.27
C PHE A 9 64.57 -17.85 13.19
N LEU A 10 64.60 -16.82 12.34
CA LEU A 10 63.46 -15.94 12.05
C LEU A 10 62.42 -16.61 11.14
N LEU A 11 62.82 -17.41 10.16
CA LEU A 11 61.88 -18.18 9.32
C LEU A 11 61.21 -19.31 10.09
N VAL A 12 61.90 -19.99 11.01
CA VAL A 12 61.29 -21.04 11.85
C VAL A 12 60.33 -20.45 12.90
N ASN A 13 60.60 -19.25 13.43
CA ASN A 13 59.66 -18.56 14.34
C ASN A 13 58.50 -17.86 13.62
N LEU A 14 58.65 -17.40 12.36
CA LEU A 14 57.53 -16.93 11.54
C LEU A 14 56.62 -18.08 11.08
N LEU A 15 57.19 -19.26 10.78
CA LEU A 15 56.40 -20.45 10.45
C LEU A 15 55.65 -21.02 11.66
N TRP A 16 56.15 -20.83 12.89
CA TRP A 16 55.42 -21.17 14.12
C TRP A 16 54.32 -20.18 14.51
N HIS A 17 54.36 -18.92 14.04
CA HIS A 17 53.28 -17.95 14.24
C HIS A 17 52.12 -18.09 13.24
N TYR A 18 52.32 -18.80 12.12
CA TYR A 18 51.27 -19.09 11.14
C TYR A 18 50.66 -20.49 11.27
N SER A 19 51.23 -21.39 12.07
CA SER A 19 50.73 -22.76 12.29
C SER A 19 49.73 -22.89 13.45
N GLY A 20 49.26 -21.78 14.02
CA GLY A 20 48.32 -21.74 15.16
C GLY A 20 46.84 -21.59 14.78
N TYR A 21 46.50 -21.51 13.50
CA TYR A 21 45.10 -21.67 13.06
C TYR A 21 44.85 -23.17 12.90
N THR A 22 44.61 -23.84 14.02
CA THR A 22 43.90 -25.12 14.00
C THR A 22 42.65 -24.93 13.15
N GLN A 23 42.51 -25.78 12.13
CA GLN A 23 41.32 -25.87 11.28
C GLN A 23 40.15 -26.19 12.20
N GLN A 24 39.49 -25.13 12.71
CA GLN A 24 38.40 -25.29 13.64
C GLN A 24 37.28 -26.08 12.94
N ALA A 25 36.81 -27.13 13.59
CA ALA A 25 35.72 -27.93 13.05
C ALA A 25 34.54 -27.02 12.73
N GLU A 26 33.98 -27.18 11.53
CA GLU A 26 32.90 -26.32 11.08
C GLU A 26 31.63 -26.58 11.92
N VAL A 27 31.08 -25.52 12.49
CA VAL A 27 29.89 -25.59 13.35
C VAL A 27 28.67 -25.99 12.51
N ARG A 28 27.87 -26.93 13.01
CA ARG A 28 26.63 -27.34 12.35
C ARG A 28 25.56 -26.25 12.51
N TYR A 29 24.79 -25.97 11.46
CA TYR A 29 23.60 -25.10 11.56
C TYR A 29 22.32 -25.93 11.53
N SER A 30 21.33 -25.59 12.36
CA SER A 30 20.03 -26.27 12.36
C SER A 30 18.89 -25.38 12.90
N VAL A 31 17.69 -25.96 12.95
CA VAL A 31 16.49 -25.41 13.61
C VAL A 31 16.02 -26.49 14.60
N PRO A 32 15.70 -26.16 15.87
CA PRO A 32 15.20 -27.14 16.82
C PRO A 32 13.77 -27.57 16.47
N ASP A 33 13.32 -28.71 17.00
CA ASP A 33 11.94 -29.18 16.81
C ASP A 33 10.92 -28.22 17.42
N GLU A 34 11.25 -27.61 18.56
CA GLU A 34 10.42 -26.63 19.27
C GLU A 34 11.15 -25.29 19.43
N PRO A 35 10.53 -24.16 19.06
CA PRO A 35 11.10 -22.85 19.26
C PRO A 35 11.15 -22.51 20.76
N TRP A 36 12.20 -21.81 21.19
CA TRP A 36 12.29 -21.28 22.54
C TRP A 36 11.56 -19.93 22.68
N ASP A 37 11.51 -19.39 23.90
CA ASP A 37 10.89 -18.08 24.18
C ASP A 37 11.59 -16.95 23.40
N GLU A 38 10.82 -16.17 22.65
CA GLU A 38 11.36 -15.10 21.79
C GLU A 38 12.19 -14.05 22.55
N ASN A 39 11.99 -13.89 23.87
CA ASN A 39 12.81 -12.98 24.69
C ASN A 39 14.29 -13.40 24.78
N LEU A 40 14.61 -14.67 24.48
CA LEU A 40 15.99 -15.16 24.40
C LEU A 40 16.63 -14.87 23.03
N GLY A 41 15.89 -14.26 22.10
CA GLY A 41 16.38 -13.89 20.77
C GLY A 41 16.17 -14.99 19.73
N ASN A 42 16.69 -14.75 18.53
CA ASN A 42 16.43 -15.62 17.37
C ASN A 42 17.50 -16.69 17.14
N HIS A 43 18.61 -16.65 17.89
CA HIS A 43 19.72 -17.58 17.71
C HIS A 43 20.35 -18.07 19.02
N ARG A 44 20.86 -19.30 19.00
CA ARG A 44 21.67 -19.86 20.08
C ARG A 44 22.80 -20.74 19.57
N ALA A 45 23.89 -20.82 20.32
CA ALA A 45 24.92 -21.84 20.16
C ALA A 45 24.74 -22.93 21.23
N ILE A 46 25.00 -24.19 20.86
CA ILE A 46 24.98 -25.34 21.77
C ILE A 46 26.41 -25.66 22.18
N ILE A 47 26.66 -25.57 23.49
CA ILE A 47 27.95 -25.83 24.11
C ILE A 47 27.86 -27.16 24.86
N ASN A 48 28.86 -28.02 24.69
CA ASN A 48 28.99 -29.22 25.51
C ASN A 48 30.11 -29.03 26.54
N VAL A 49 29.75 -29.10 27.82
CA VAL A 49 30.65 -28.95 28.96
C VAL A 49 30.87 -30.32 29.59
N GLU A 50 32.09 -30.85 29.53
CA GLU A 50 32.40 -32.23 29.94
C GLU A 50 32.38 -32.45 31.45
N GLN A 51 32.72 -31.43 32.24
CA GLN A 51 32.76 -31.49 33.70
C GLN A 51 32.47 -30.12 34.31
N SER A 52 32.14 -30.09 35.61
CA SER A 52 32.01 -28.82 36.33
C SER A 52 33.35 -28.07 36.34
N SER A 53 33.28 -26.75 36.18
CA SER A 53 34.46 -25.88 36.16
C SER A 53 34.06 -24.48 36.62
N ASP A 54 34.96 -23.78 37.31
CA ASP A 54 34.72 -22.40 37.73
C ASP A 54 34.75 -21.41 36.56
N ALA A 55 35.43 -21.77 35.47
CA ALA A 55 35.47 -21.01 34.22
C ALA A 55 35.57 -21.95 33.02
N VAL A 56 34.80 -21.64 31.97
CA VAL A 56 34.75 -22.36 30.71
C VAL A 56 34.99 -21.39 29.57
N HIS A 57 35.92 -21.72 28.68
CA HIS A 57 36.26 -20.96 27.47
C HIS A 57 35.59 -21.60 26.26
N ILE A 58 35.01 -20.75 25.41
CA ILE A 58 34.56 -21.12 24.07
C ILE A 58 35.09 -20.08 23.09
N ASP A 59 35.43 -20.57 21.92
CA ASP A 59 36.00 -19.78 20.84
C ASP A 59 35.53 -20.40 19.53
N PHE A 60 34.74 -19.67 18.74
CA PHE A 60 34.18 -20.20 17.49
C PHE A 60 33.83 -19.12 16.47
N LEU A 61 33.82 -19.53 15.20
CA LEU A 61 33.32 -18.72 14.10
C LEU A 61 31.80 -18.80 14.03
N TRP A 62 31.11 -17.76 14.50
CA TRP A 62 29.64 -17.67 14.43
C TRP A 62 29.12 -17.01 13.15
N ARG A 63 29.95 -16.27 12.41
CA ARG A 63 29.71 -15.75 11.06
C ARG A 63 28.42 -14.93 10.90
N ARG A 64 28.38 -13.77 11.55
CA ARG A 64 27.25 -12.84 11.57
C ARG A 64 27.37 -11.77 10.47
N HIS A 65 26.22 -11.32 9.98
CA HIS A 65 26.10 -10.19 9.04
C HIS A 65 25.69 -8.88 9.74
N ASP A 66 25.00 -8.96 10.87
CA ASP A 66 24.46 -7.79 11.55
C ASP A 66 25.54 -6.88 12.16
N LEU A 67 25.18 -5.60 12.33
CA LEU A 67 26.10 -4.56 12.80
C LEU A 67 26.30 -4.62 14.33
N ASN A 68 27.55 -4.40 14.75
CA ASN A 68 27.97 -4.24 16.15
C ASN A 68 27.54 -5.40 17.07
N PRO A 69 27.92 -6.66 16.77
CA PRO A 69 27.54 -7.82 17.58
C PRO A 69 27.99 -7.72 19.06
N GLU A 70 29.04 -6.96 19.33
CA GLU A 70 29.57 -6.66 20.67
C GLU A 70 28.66 -5.78 21.52
N SER A 71 27.66 -5.12 20.90
CA SER A 71 26.68 -4.29 21.60
C SER A 71 25.45 -5.06 22.10
N ARG A 72 25.34 -6.36 21.76
CA ARG A 72 24.19 -7.21 22.07
C ARG A 72 24.41 -7.94 23.39
N GLN A 73 23.35 -8.19 24.16
CA GLN A 73 23.44 -9.06 25.35
C GLN A 73 23.73 -10.52 24.99
N PHE A 74 24.39 -11.22 25.90
CA PHE A 74 24.57 -12.65 25.89
C PHE A 74 23.91 -13.31 27.11
N ILE A 75 23.32 -14.48 26.90
CA ILE A 75 22.70 -15.28 27.97
C ILE A 75 23.19 -16.72 27.82
N VAL A 76 23.89 -17.24 28.84
CA VAL A 76 24.25 -18.66 28.91
C VAL A 76 23.33 -19.33 29.94
N VAL A 77 22.70 -20.44 29.58
CA VAL A 77 21.87 -21.25 30.48
C VAL A 77 22.23 -22.72 30.43
N ASN A 78 22.17 -23.39 31.58
CA ASN A 78 22.21 -24.85 31.63
C ASN A 78 20.93 -25.42 30.99
N ALA A 79 21.06 -26.27 29.98
CA ALA A 79 19.91 -26.76 29.21
C ALA A 79 18.96 -27.65 30.04
N LYS A 80 19.46 -28.30 31.09
CA LYS A 80 18.68 -29.20 31.95
C LYS A 80 17.98 -28.46 33.09
N THR A 81 18.64 -27.50 33.73
CA THR A 81 18.12 -26.81 34.92
C THR A 81 17.49 -25.45 34.61
N GLY A 82 17.80 -24.85 33.46
CA GLY A 82 17.40 -23.48 33.12
C GLY A 82 18.17 -22.40 33.88
N GLU A 83 19.16 -22.78 34.68
CA GLU A 83 19.97 -21.84 35.48
C GLU A 83 20.83 -20.95 34.56
N LYS A 84 20.71 -19.63 34.73
CA LYS A 84 21.53 -18.63 34.02
C LYS A 84 22.92 -18.53 34.64
N ILE A 85 23.95 -18.56 33.80
CA ILE A 85 25.33 -18.31 34.24
C ILE A 85 25.53 -16.82 34.51
N ARG A 86 26.19 -16.51 35.64
CA ARG A 86 26.36 -15.15 36.12
C ARG A 86 27.50 -14.40 35.44
N ASN A 87 28.68 -15.01 35.31
CA ASN A 87 29.84 -14.34 34.75
C ASN A 87 29.98 -14.68 33.27
N ILE A 88 30.06 -13.65 32.42
CA ILE A 88 30.43 -13.75 31.01
C ILE A 88 31.50 -12.71 30.75
N PHE A 89 32.71 -13.15 30.42
CA PHE A 89 33.82 -12.30 30.03
C PHE A 89 34.00 -12.37 28.51
N ARG A 90 33.83 -11.23 27.85
CA ARG A 90 33.99 -11.09 26.40
C ARG A 90 35.46 -10.88 26.06
N MET A 91 36.09 -11.85 25.37
CA MET A 91 37.48 -11.75 24.96
C MET A 91 37.60 -11.07 23.59
N GLN A 92 36.97 -11.67 22.57
CA GLN A 92 36.92 -11.13 21.22
C GLN A 92 35.53 -11.36 20.62
N ILE A 93 34.83 -10.26 20.32
CA ILE A 93 33.49 -10.29 19.72
C ILE A 93 33.50 -9.39 18.49
N ASN A 94 33.32 -9.98 17.31
CA ASN A 94 33.14 -9.28 16.04
C ASN A 94 32.20 -10.09 15.13
N GLN A 95 32.00 -9.67 13.88
CA GLN A 95 31.11 -10.38 12.96
C GLN A 95 31.53 -11.85 12.72
N GLU A 96 32.82 -12.13 12.62
CA GLU A 96 33.30 -13.48 12.27
C GLU A 96 33.33 -14.42 13.47
N ARG A 97 33.75 -13.92 14.63
CA ARG A 97 34.22 -14.73 15.77
C ARG A 97 33.58 -14.30 17.08
N CYS A 98 33.28 -15.30 17.91
CA CYS A 98 32.86 -15.15 19.29
C CYS A 98 33.79 -15.95 20.21
N GLU A 99 34.57 -15.23 21.02
CA GLU A 99 35.47 -15.78 22.04
C GLU A 99 35.05 -15.24 23.42
N VAL A 100 34.60 -16.13 24.31
CA VAL A 100 34.12 -15.78 25.65
C VAL A 100 34.57 -16.80 26.69
N VAL A 101 34.69 -16.32 27.94
CA VAL A 101 34.84 -17.19 29.11
C VAL A 101 33.62 -16.98 30.01
N PHE A 102 32.96 -18.06 30.43
CA PHE A 102 31.79 -18.00 31.30
C PHE A 102 31.89 -18.94 32.51
N GLY A 103 31.17 -18.62 33.58
CA GLY A 103 31.12 -19.47 34.78
C GLY A 103 30.45 -18.83 36.00
N PRO A 104 30.39 -19.54 37.14
CA PRO A 104 30.80 -20.94 37.30
C PRO A 104 29.83 -21.91 36.62
N VAL A 105 30.34 -23.04 36.16
CA VAL A 105 29.59 -24.18 35.61
C VAL A 105 29.55 -25.29 36.66
N ASN A 106 28.44 -25.40 37.37
CA ASN A 106 28.30 -26.32 38.50
C ASN A 106 28.03 -27.78 38.11
N THR A 107 27.55 -28.04 36.88
CA THR A 107 27.23 -29.39 36.40
C THR A 107 27.71 -29.58 34.96
N ALA A 108 28.19 -30.78 34.65
CA ALA A 108 28.49 -31.19 33.28
C ALA A 108 27.19 -31.27 32.45
N GLY A 109 27.31 -31.06 31.14
CA GLY A 109 26.23 -31.26 30.18
C GLY A 109 26.11 -30.15 29.15
N THR A 110 24.91 -30.03 28.58
CA THR A 110 24.61 -29.07 27.53
C THR A 110 24.27 -27.70 28.10
N TYR A 111 24.84 -26.67 27.48
CA TYR A 111 24.54 -25.26 27.75
C TYR A 111 24.09 -24.57 26.47
N TYR A 112 23.09 -23.69 26.58
CA TYR A 112 22.65 -22.84 25.48
C TYR A 112 23.22 -21.43 25.66
N PHE A 113 23.90 -20.93 24.64
CA PHE A 113 24.40 -19.57 24.55
C PHE A 113 23.54 -18.78 23.56
N TYR A 114 22.62 -17.99 24.10
CA TYR A 114 21.77 -17.10 23.32
C TYR A 114 22.48 -15.78 23.04
N TYR A 115 22.38 -15.34 21.79
CA TYR A 115 22.88 -14.06 21.31
C TYR A 115 21.79 -13.39 20.48
N LEU A 116 21.65 -12.06 20.61
CA LEU A 116 20.52 -11.25 20.10
C LEU A 116 19.19 -11.33 20.90
N PRO A 117 19.20 -11.45 22.25
CA PRO A 117 17.94 -11.36 22.99
C PRO A 117 17.36 -9.95 22.91
N TYR A 118 16.03 -9.88 22.91
CA TYR A 118 15.28 -8.64 22.81
C TYR A 118 14.09 -8.64 23.77
N GLN A 119 13.50 -7.47 23.99
CA GLN A 119 12.26 -7.34 24.74
C GLN A 119 11.09 -7.38 23.75
N PRO A 120 10.23 -8.42 23.76
CA PRO A 120 9.07 -8.45 22.88
C PRO A 120 8.06 -7.34 23.22
N GLU A 121 7.44 -6.78 22.19
CA GLU A 121 6.31 -5.85 22.31
C GLU A 121 5.06 -6.54 21.77
N LEU A 122 4.03 -6.64 22.61
CA LEU A 122 2.77 -7.31 22.28
C LEU A 122 1.73 -6.34 21.70
N LYS A 123 1.98 -5.02 21.80
CA LYS A 123 1.15 -3.98 21.20
C LYS A 123 1.50 -3.75 19.73
N GLN A 124 0.60 -3.08 19.03
CA GLN A 124 0.79 -2.68 17.64
C GLN A 124 1.75 -1.47 17.52
N TYR A 125 2.13 -1.15 16.28
CA TYR A 125 2.88 0.05 15.83
C TYR A 125 4.40 0.05 15.98
N SER A 126 4.98 -0.56 17.01
CA SER A 126 6.44 -0.52 17.20
C SER A 126 6.96 -1.78 17.86
N ALA A 127 8.05 -2.32 17.31
CA ALA A 127 8.73 -3.46 17.91
C ALA A 127 9.53 -3.03 19.15
N GLY A 128 9.73 -3.96 20.08
CA GLY A 128 10.58 -3.73 21.24
C GLY A 128 12.08 -3.77 20.91
N PRO A 129 12.95 -3.19 21.76
CA PRO A 129 14.37 -3.07 21.48
C PRO A 129 15.17 -4.34 21.80
N TYR A 130 16.36 -4.46 21.20
CA TYR A 130 17.39 -5.40 21.68
C TYR A 130 17.81 -5.07 23.12
N LEU A 131 18.17 -6.12 23.87
CA LEU A 131 18.70 -5.92 25.22
C LEU A 131 20.15 -5.41 25.18
N LYS A 132 20.47 -4.54 26.15
CA LYS A 132 21.83 -4.01 26.36
C LYS A 132 22.77 -5.09 26.89
N PRO A 133 24.10 -4.97 26.70
CA PRO A 133 25.07 -5.94 27.20
C PRO A 133 24.84 -6.31 28.66
N GLU A 134 25.07 -7.58 28.99
CA GLU A 134 24.96 -8.10 30.34
C GLU A 134 25.88 -7.34 31.30
N PRO A 135 25.55 -7.30 32.61
CA PRO A 135 26.48 -6.79 33.61
C PRO A 135 27.84 -7.48 33.50
N GLY A 136 28.92 -6.71 33.66
CA GLY A 136 30.26 -7.25 33.63
C GLY A 136 30.47 -8.34 34.70
N PRO A 137 31.36 -9.31 34.46
CA PRO A 137 31.62 -10.40 35.38
C PRO A 137 32.26 -9.88 36.68
N ASP A 138 32.14 -10.68 37.74
CA ASP A 138 32.77 -10.36 39.03
C ASP A 138 34.28 -10.16 38.88
N GLN A 139 34.80 -9.01 39.35
CA GLN A 139 36.20 -8.65 39.19
C GLN A 139 37.16 -9.60 39.90
N THR A 140 36.74 -10.21 41.01
CA THR A 140 37.55 -11.22 41.71
C THR A 140 37.66 -12.51 40.90
N TRP A 141 36.59 -12.90 40.21
CA TRP A 141 36.57 -14.04 39.28
C TRP A 141 37.45 -13.79 38.05
N VAL A 142 37.37 -12.58 37.47
CA VAL A 142 38.26 -12.13 36.38
C VAL A 142 39.73 -12.21 36.77
N GLN A 143 40.08 -11.70 37.96
CA GLN A 143 41.46 -11.74 38.47
C GLN A 143 41.95 -13.16 38.75
N LYS A 144 41.10 -14.02 39.35
CA LYS A 144 41.39 -15.43 39.65
C LYS A 144 41.81 -16.21 38.39
N HIS A 145 41.08 -16.00 37.30
CA HIS A 145 41.31 -16.68 36.01
C HIS A 145 42.25 -15.90 35.06
N LYS A 146 42.77 -14.75 35.51
CA LYS A 146 43.66 -13.86 34.72
C LYS A 146 43.07 -13.46 33.36
N LEU A 147 41.75 -13.24 33.30
CA LEU A 147 41.05 -12.92 32.07
C LEU A 147 41.39 -11.50 31.62
N SER A 148 41.78 -11.35 30.36
CA SER A 148 42.11 -10.07 29.74
C SER A 148 41.96 -10.18 28.23
N THR A 149 41.47 -9.11 27.59
CA THR A 149 41.37 -9.02 26.12
C THR A 149 42.74 -9.01 25.42
N ALA A 150 43.82 -8.71 26.15
CA ALA A 150 45.19 -8.67 25.60
C ALA A 150 45.99 -9.98 25.81
N ARG A 151 45.49 -10.91 26.63
CA ARG A 151 46.26 -12.06 27.11
C ARG A 151 45.62 -13.37 26.65
N LYS A 152 46.38 -14.19 25.91
CA LYS A 152 45.93 -15.51 25.41
C LYS A 152 46.13 -16.67 26.39
N VAL A 153 46.86 -16.46 27.48
CA VAL A 153 47.13 -17.51 28.47
C VAL A 153 46.10 -17.41 29.59
N LEU A 154 45.10 -18.29 29.55
CA LEU A 154 44.03 -18.43 30.54
C LEU A 154 44.48 -19.27 31.73
N ASN A 155 44.07 -18.91 32.95
CA ASN A 155 44.45 -19.63 34.17
C ASN A 155 43.29 -20.48 34.70
N ASN A 156 43.47 -21.80 34.78
CA ASN A 156 42.46 -22.75 35.27
C ASN A 156 41.08 -22.55 34.59
N VAL A 157 41.09 -22.40 33.26
CA VAL A 157 39.88 -22.30 32.44
C VAL A 157 39.77 -23.56 31.60
N MET A 158 38.61 -24.18 31.61
CA MET A 158 38.34 -25.40 30.84
C MET A 158 37.88 -25.04 29.42
N GLU A 159 38.42 -25.70 28.41
CA GLU A 159 37.94 -25.56 27.03
C GLU A 159 36.62 -26.31 26.83
N ALA A 160 35.67 -25.69 26.12
CA ALA A 160 34.46 -26.34 25.66
C ALA A 160 34.25 -26.11 24.16
N MET A 161 33.59 -27.07 23.51
CA MET A 161 33.30 -26.99 22.08
C MET A 161 31.88 -26.50 21.82
N VAL A 162 31.77 -25.63 20.81
CA VAL A 162 30.49 -25.26 20.20
C VAL A 162 30.27 -26.17 19.00
N ASN A 163 29.30 -27.07 19.11
CA ASN A 163 29.06 -28.08 18.07
C ASN A 163 27.99 -27.63 17.07
N GLU A 164 27.11 -26.73 17.49
CA GLU A 164 25.92 -26.39 16.73
C GLU A 164 25.46 -24.96 16.99
N ILE A 165 25.01 -24.28 15.94
CA ILE A 165 24.27 -23.02 15.98
C ILE A 165 22.85 -23.30 15.52
N GLN A 166 21.88 -22.90 16.32
CA GLN A 166 20.47 -23.05 16.01
C GLN A 166 19.82 -21.69 15.79
N ALA A 167 18.95 -21.61 14.78
CA ALA A 167 17.98 -20.54 14.64
C ALA A 167 16.65 -20.96 15.27
N ARG A 168 15.91 -20.01 15.83
CA ARG A 168 14.65 -20.27 16.53
C ARG A 168 13.60 -20.94 15.64
N SER A 169 13.57 -20.56 14.37
CA SER A 169 12.76 -21.21 13.33
C SER A 169 13.44 -21.08 11.97
N ALA A 170 12.91 -21.76 10.95
CA ALA A 170 13.40 -21.62 9.57
C ALA A 170 13.32 -20.18 9.04
N PHE A 171 12.31 -19.41 9.48
CA PHE A 171 12.15 -17.99 9.12
C PHE A 171 13.30 -17.12 9.62
N HIS A 172 13.82 -17.43 10.81
CA HIS A 172 14.92 -16.71 11.45
C HIS A 172 16.31 -17.22 11.03
N SER A 173 16.41 -18.25 10.20
CA SER A 173 17.70 -18.88 9.91
C SER A 173 18.58 -18.04 8.99
N PHE A 174 19.83 -17.81 9.41
CA PHE A 174 20.90 -17.27 8.55
C PHE A 174 21.44 -18.30 7.56
N TYR A 175 21.32 -19.59 7.85
CA TYR A 175 21.93 -20.63 7.02
C TYR A 175 21.07 -20.93 5.78
N PRO A 176 21.66 -21.08 4.58
CA PRO A 176 23.09 -20.98 4.28
C PRO A 176 23.54 -19.63 3.71
N MET A 177 22.61 -18.71 3.39
CA MET A 177 22.89 -17.54 2.54
C MET A 177 23.26 -16.24 3.30
N GLU A 178 23.17 -16.24 4.64
CA GLU A 178 23.56 -15.11 5.51
C GLU A 178 24.65 -15.52 6.51
N VAL A 179 25.26 -16.69 6.31
CA VAL A 179 26.47 -17.11 7.02
C VAL A 179 27.67 -16.56 6.25
N THR A 180 28.34 -15.56 6.81
CA THR A 180 29.43 -14.84 6.13
C THR A 180 30.70 -15.68 6.01
N ALA A 181 31.38 -15.55 4.86
CA ALA A 181 32.78 -15.94 4.73
C ALA A 181 33.67 -15.02 5.57
N THR A 182 34.77 -15.52 6.11
CA THR A 182 35.75 -14.66 6.81
C THR A 182 36.63 -13.90 5.82
N ASP A 183 37.22 -12.79 6.25
CA ASP A 183 38.16 -11.97 5.48
C ASP A 183 39.34 -12.81 4.95
N ILE A 184 39.82 -13.77 5.74
CA ILE A 184 40.90 -14.68 5.36
C ILE A 184 40.42 -15.62 4.25
N GLU A 185 39.21 -16.18 4.39
CA GLU A 185 38.63 -17.07 3.38
C GLU A 185 38.36 -16.31 2.07
N VAL A 186 37.78 -15.11 2.15
CA VAL A 186 37.54 -14.23 1.00
C VAL A 186 38.86 -13.89 0.31
N SER A 187 39.86 -13.43 1.06
CA SER A 187 41.17 -13.09 0.49
C SER A 187 41.82 -14.29 -0.21
N THR A 188 41.75 -15.47 0.41
CA THR A 188 42.27 -16.72 -0.17
C THR A 188 41.52 -17.10 -1.45
N TYR A 189 40.19 -16.94 -1.44
CA TYR A 189 39.33 -17.24 -2.58
C TYR A 189 39.61 -16.29 -3.77
N LEU A 190 39.77 -15.00 -3.52
CA LEU A 190 40.06 -14.01 -4.56
C LEU A 190 41.50 -14.10 -5.09
N GLN A 191 42.45 -14.63 -4.31
CA GLN A 191 43.78 -14.97 -4.81
C GLN A 191 43.74 -16.12 -5.81
N LYS A 192 42.84 -17.08 -5.60
CA LYS A 192 42.60 -18.24 -6.47
C LYS A 192 41.84 -17.85 -7.75
N TYR A 193 40.81 -17.01 -7.65
CA TYR A 193 39.97 -16.59 -8.78
C TYR A 193 40.15 -15.09 -9.08
N ARG A 194 40.97 -14.77 -10.09
CA ARG A 194 41.45 -13.41 -10.38
C ARG A 194 40.66 -12.63 -11.46
N SER A 195 39.48 -13.12 -11.84
CA SER A 195 38.62 -12.41 -12.81
C SER A 195 38.17 -11.06 -12.25
N ASP A 196 37.92 -10.08 -13.13
CA ASP A 196 37.44 -8.75 -12.73
C ASP A 196 36.14 -8.80 -11.92
N PHE A 197 35.29 -9.77 -12.22
CA PHE A 197 34.08 -10.11 -11.49
C PHE A 197 33.93 -11.63 -11.40
N LEU A 198 33.18 -12.10 -10.41
CA LEU A 198 32.82 -13.51 -10.22
C LEU A 198 31.30 -13.67 -10.32
N ILE A 199 30.84 -14.84 -10.76
CA ILE A 199 29.42 -15.13 -10.93
C ILE A 199 29.04 -16.43 -10.20
N PHE A 200 27.85 -16.45 -9.62
CA PHE A 200 27.34 -17.58 -8.83
C PHE A 200 25.88 -17.84 -9.19
N PRO A 201 25.57 -18.92 -9.94
CA PRO A 201 24.19 -19.31 -10.16
C PRO A 201 23.63 -19.99 -8.91
N GLU A 202 22.41 -19.61 -8.51
CA GLU A 202 21.71 -20.19 -7.37
C GLU A 202 20.25 -20.49 -7.74
N ASP A 203 19.76 -21.63 -7.27
CA ASP A 203 18.33 -21.97 -7.33
C ASP A 203 17.53 -21.01 -6.44
N ARG A 204 16.24 -20.82 -6.77
CA ARG A 204 15.29 -20.02 -5.97
C ARG A 204 15.20 -20.42 -4.50
N SER A 205 15.57 -21.65 -4.15
CA SER A 205 15.63 -22.14 -2.76
C SER A 205 16.75 -21.50 -1.93
N TYR A 206 17.72 -20.84 -2.58
CA TYR A 206 18.85 -20.16 -1.94
C TYR A 206 18.91 -18.69 -2.40
N PRO A 207 17.89 -17.86 -2.11
CA PRO A 207 17.88 -16.45 -2.48
C PRO A 207 19.15 -15.76 -1.96
N VAL A 208 19.80 -14.92 -2.78
CA VAL A 208 20.92 -14.09 -2.29
C VAL A 208 20.37 -13.05 -1.34
N ARG A 209 20.89 -13.03 -0.11
CA ARG A 209 20.37 -12.19 0.99
C ARG A 209 21.28 -11.01 1.36
N MET A 210 22.60 -11.19 1.17
CA MET A 210 23.62 -10.17 1.47
C MET A 210 24.13 -9.53 0.17
N LEU A 211 24.27 -8.20 0.17
CA LEU A 211 24.72 -7.42 -0.99
C LEU A 211 26.17 -6.91 -0.86
N ASP A 212 26.76 -7.14 0.31
CA ASP A 212 28.01 -6.54 0.80
C ASP A 212 28.95 -7.56 1.42
N ALA A 213 28.56 -8.84 1.51
CA ALA A 213 29.38 -9.92 2.05
C ALA A 213 29.19 -11.21 1.25
N LEU A 214 30.29 -11.92 0.98
CA LEU A 214 30.25 -13.24 0.33
C LEU A 214 29.79 -14.30 1.35
N PRO A 215 28.78 -15.15 1.03
CA PRO A 215 28.37 -16.22 1.91
C PRO A 215 29.40 -17.37 1.91
N LEU A 216 29.54 -18.04 3.05
CA LEU A 216 30.37 -19.24 3.23
C LEU A 216 30.08 -20.32 2.17
N ARG A 217 28.81 -20.42 1.74
CA ARG A 217 28.37 -21.33 0.68
C ARG A 217 29.15 -21.13 -0.63
N TRP A 218 29.44 -19.90 -1.02
CA TRP A 218 30.06 -19.59 -2.31
C TRP A 218 31.56 -19.85 -2.32
N ILE A 219 32.26 -19.49 -1.24
CA ILE A 219 33.72 -19.71 -1.14
C ILE A 219 34.11 -21.20 -1.11
N LYS A 220 33.13 -22.08 -0.87
CA LYS A 220 33.28 -23.55 -0.95
C LYS A 220 33.05 -24.12 -2.34
N GLN A 221 32.61 -23.31 -3.29
CA GLN A 221 32.30 -23.72 -4.65
C GLN A 221 33.28 -23.06 -5.63
N SER A 222 33.25 -23.48 -6.89
CA SER A 222 33.94 -22.72 -7.95
C SER A 222 32.96 -21.70 -8.55
N PRO A 223 33.41 -20.45 -8.83
CA PRO A 223 32.56 -19.47 -9.47
C PRO A 223 32.32 -19.87 -10.93
N GLY A 224 31.17 -19.47 -11.49
CA GLY A 224 30.80 -19.80 -12.87
C GLY A 224 30.49 -21.28 -13.10
N SER A 225 30.13 -22.02 -12.04
CA SER A 225 29.67 -23.40 -12.16
C SER A 225 28.40 -23.51 -13.00
N ILE A 226 28.14 -24.71 -13.52
CA ILE A 226 26.90 -25.02 -14.23
C ILE A 226 25.67 -24.82 -13.33
N PHE A 227 24.66 -24.13 -13.84
CA PHE A 227 23.35 -24.08 -13.19
C PHE A 227 22.55 -25.34 -13.54
N LYS A 228 21.95 -25.97 -12.53
CA LYS A 228 21.06 -27.13 -12.68
C LYS A 228 19.74 -26.84 -11.99
N GLY A 229 18.66 -26.83 -12.76
CA GLY A 229 17.29 -26.61 -12.27
C GLY A 229 16.35 -27.76 -12.64
N ILE A 230 15.32 -27.96 -11.82
CA ILE A 230 14.24 -28.92 -12.07
C ILE A 230 12.93 -28.13 -12.15
N ALA A 231 12.24 -28.23 -13.28
CA ALA A 231 10.98 -27.55 -13.54
C ALA A 231 9.93 -28.52 -14.05
N GLN A 232 8.67 -28.14 -13.92
CA GLN A 232 7.51 -28.88 -14.42
C GLN A 232 6.95 -28.23 -15.68
N LYS A 233 6.17 -28.97 -16.46
CA LYS A 233 5.46 -28.39 -17.60
C LYS A 233 4.49 -27.31 -17.11
N ASN A 234 4.31 -26.27 -17.91
CA ASN A 234 3.53 -25.08 -17.58
C ASN A 234 4.08 -24.21 -16.43
N GLU A 235 5.21 -24.58 -15.80
CA GLU A 235 5.79 -23.77 -14.72
C GLU A 235 6.30 -22.41 -15.23
N TYR A 236 6.20 -21.38 -14.40
CA TYR A 236 7.08 -20.22 -14.52
C TYR A 236 8.23 -20.41 -13.53
N TYR A 237 9.32 -21.01 -14.02
CA TYR A 237 10.46 -21.39 -13.19
C TYR A 237 11.36 -20.19 -12.95
N THR A 238 11.94 -20.07 -11.76
CA THR A 238 12.80 -18.93 -11.41
C THR A 238 14.08 -19.37 -10.72
N PHE A 239 15.14 -18.63 -10.94
CA PHE A 239 16.44 -18.78 -10.30
C PHE A 239 17.20 -17.45 -10.36
N GLN A 240 18.44 -17.40 -9.90
CA GLN A 240 19.23 -16.16 -9.95
C GLN A 240 20.68 -16.43 -10.34
N ILE A 241 21.33 -15.39 -10.88
CA ILE A 241 22.78 -15.33 -11.03
C ILE A 241 23.26 -14.13 -10.21
N ALA A 242 24.10 -14.37 -9.21
CA ALA A 242 24.74 -13.29 -8.47
C ALA A 242 26.05 -12.90 -9.14
N VAL A 243 26.29 -11.59 -9.24
CA VAL A 243 27.52 -11.00 -9.75
C VAL A 243 28.25 -10.29 -8.62
N TYR A 244 29.52 -10.64 -8.39
CA TYR A 244 30.40 -10.00 -7.41
C TYR A 244 31.51 -9.23 -8.11
N ALA A 245 31.61 -7.92 -7.85
CA ALA A 245 32.59 -7.03 -8.46
C ALA A 245 33.98 -7.12 -7.77
N ALA A 246 34.73 -8.18 -8.09
CA ALA A 246 35.95 -8.55 -7.35
C ALA A 246 37.13 -7.57 -7.47
N GLN A 247 37.43 -7.05 -8.66
CA GLN A 247 38.65 -6.25 -8.87
C GLN A 247 38.38 -4.77 -9.10
N LYS A 248 37.20 -4.42 -9.64
CA LYS A 248 36.84 -3.06 -10.04
C LYS A 248 35.33 -2.86 -10.12
N ASN A 249 34.91 -1.60 -10.21
CA ASN A 249 33.51 -1.26 -10.49
C ASN A 249 33.09 -1.80 -11.87
N LEU A 250 31.90 -2.38 -11.95
CA LEU A 250 31.28 -2.87 -13.18
C LEU A 250 30.25 -1.87 -13.68
N ARG A 251 30.17 -1.72 -15.00
CA ARG A 251 29.20 -0.84 -15.66
C ARG A 251 28.29 -1.63 -16.60
N ASP A 252 27.01 -1.29 -16.56
CA ASP A 252 25.96 -1.80 -17.45
C ASP A 252 25.95 -3.33 -17.57
N ILE A 253 25.74 -4.01 -16.44
CA ILE A 253 25.64 -5.47 -16.35
C ILE A 253 24.37 -5.94 -17.07
N LYS A 254 24.51 -6.90 -17.98
CA LYS A 254 23.41 -7.47 -18.78
C LYS A 254 23.49 -8.98 -18.88
N LEU A 255 22.32 -9.61 -19.07
CA LEU A 255 22.21 -11.03 -19.40
C LEU A 255 21.84 -11.19 -20.88
N ILE A 256 22.49 -12.13 -21.56
CA ILE A 256 22.10 -12.61 -22.88
C ILE A 256 21.80 -14.11 -22.77
N PHE A 257 20.60 -14.49 -23.20
CA PHE A 257 20.13 -15.87 -23.16
C PHE A 257 20.30 -16.55 -24.52
N SER A 258 20.74 -17.81 -24.53
CA SER A 258 20.59 -18.68 -25.69
C SER A 258 19.29 -19.47 -25.63
N ASP A 259 18.87 -20.04 -26.75
CA ASP A 259 17.95 -21.17 -26.73
C ASP A 259 18.52 -22.29 -25.86
N THR A 260 17.66 -23.01 -25.14
CA THR A 260 18.02 -24.29 -24.53
C THR A 260 17.41 -25.42 -25.35
N LYS A 261 18.17 -26.51 -25.54
CA LYS A 261 17.77 -27.62 -26.41
C LYS A 261 17.93 -28.94 -25.70
N ASP A 262 16.98 -29.85 -25.88
CA ASP A 262 17.17 -31.24 -25.48
C ASP A 262 17.94 -32.04 -26.55
N LYS A 263 18.21 -33.31 -26.25
CA LYS A 263 18.93 -34.23 -27.13
C LYS A 263 18.23 -34.48 -28.48
N ASP A 264 16.91 -34.30 -28.55
CA ASP A 264 16.08 -34.58 -29.72
C ASP A 264 15.79 -33.29 -30.52
N GLY A 265 16.32 -32.15 -30.07
CA GLY A 265 16.22 -30.84 -30.73
C GLY A 265 14.99 -30.02 -30.35
N ASN A 266 14.21 -30.44 -29.34
CA ASN A 266 13.13 -29.61 -28.81
C ASN A 266 13.72 -28.37 -28.11
N ILE A 267 13.03 -27.23 -28.19
CA ILE A 267 13.58 -25.92 -27.84
C ILE A 267 12.73 -25.25 -26.75
N ILE A 268 13.39 -24.71 -25.72
CA ILE A 268 12.86 -23.57 -24.95
C ILE A 268 13.60 -22.32 -25.46
N PRO A 269 12.89 -21.38 -26.13
CA PRO A 269 13.55 -20.30 -26.82
C PRO A 269 14.15 -19.28 -25.84
N ALA A 270 15.19 -18.57 -26.26
CA ALA A 270 15.78 -17.47 -25.48
C ALA A 270 14.75 -16.43 -25.03
N SER A 271 13.69 -16.20 -25.83
CA SER A 271 12.59 -15.29 -25.51
C SER A 271 11.70 -15.75 -24.36
N ALA A 272 11.80 -17.00 -23.90
CA ALA A 272 11.11 -17.49 -22.72
C ALA A 272 11.80 -17.04 -21.41
N PHE A 273 13.03 -16.53 -21.50
CA PHE A 273 13.80 -16.04 -20.36
C PHE A 273 13.55 -14.54 -20.13
N THR A 274 13.50 -14.13 -18.87
CA THR A 274 13.37 -12.72 -18.47
C THR A 274 14.33 -12.43 -17.33
N CYS A 275 15.10 -11.34 -17.41
CA CYS A 275 15.82 -10.80 -16.24
C CYS A 275 15.03 -9.65 -15.64
N PHE A 276 14.50 -9.83 -14.42
CA PHE A 276 13.66 -8.81 -13.78
C PHE A 276 14.44 -7.55 -13.40
N ASN A 277 15.76 -7.66 -13.21
CA ASN A 277 16.60 -6.55 -12.81
C ASN A 277 16.89 -5.59 -13.98
N THR A 278 17.05 -6.11 -15.20
CA THR A 278 17.37 -5.31 -16.39
C THR A 278 16.16 -4.95 -17.23
N ASP A 279 15.07 -5.72 -17.14
CA ASP A 279 13.90 -5.56 -18.00
C ASP A 279 12.61 -5.52 -17.16
N GLY A 280 11.61 -4.79 -17.64
CA GLY A 280 10.30 -4.76 -16.99
C GLY A 280 9.21 -4.10 -17.81
N VAL A 281 8.00 -4.16 -17.27
CA VAL A 281 6.81 -3.46 -17.79
C VAL A 281 6.27 -2.56 -16.68
N ASP A 282 6.07 -1.28 -17.00
CA ASP A 282 5.52 -0.32 -16.04
C ASP A 282 4.00 -0.52 -15.83
N THR A 283 3.42 0.28 -14.95
CA THR A 283 1.99 0.26 -14.59
C THR A 283 1.06 0.66 -15.74
N ARG A 284 1.59 1.21 -16.83
CA ARG A 284 0.89 1.60 -18.04
C ARG A 284 1.12 0.61 -19.19
N GLY A 285 1.80 -0.50 -18.94
CA GLY A 285 2.06 -1.54 -19.94
C GLY A 285 3.21 -1.20 -20.89
N LYS A 286 4.01 -0.18 -20.58
CA LYS A 286 5.17 0.19 -21.37
C LYS A 286 6.39 -0.58 -20.88
N SER A 287 7.04 -1.29 -21.81
CA SER A 287 8.31 -1.94 -21.53
C SER A 287 9.41 -0.93 -21.27
N PHE A 288 10.31 -1.26 -20.35
CA PHE A 288 11.51 -0.48 -20.04
C PHE A 288 12.70 -1.40 -19.82
N THR A 289 13.90 -0.81 -19.91
CA THR A 289 15.14 -1.45 -19.51
C THR A 289 15.88 -0.59 -18.49
N LYS A 290 16.68 -1.22 -17.65
CA LYS A 290 17.49 -0.60 -16.61
C LYS A 290 18.96 -0.90 -16.82
N LYS A 291 19.79 0.12 -16.58
CA LYS A 291 21.24 -0.05 -16.47
C LYS A 291 21.58 -0.39 -15.04
N ILE A 292 22.39 -1.43 -14.87
CA ILE A 292 22.85 -1.88 -13.56
C ILE A 292 24.36 -1.65 -13.49
N ASP A 293 24.77 -0.76 -12.60
CA ASP A 293 26.17 -0.53 -12.26
C ASP A 293 26.44 -1.11 -10.86
N LEU A 294 27.63 -1.65 -10.65
CA LEU A 294 28.01 -2.30 -9.41
C LEU A 294 29.38 -1.80 -8.94
N SER A 295 29.43 -1.24 -7.73
CA SER A 295 30.69 -0.85 -7.11
C SER A 295 31.55 -2.07 -6.78
N LYS A 296 32.88 -1.91 -6.79
CA LYS A 296 33.82 -2.93 -6.31
C LYS A 296 33.40 -3.43 -4.94
N ASP A 297 33.56 -4.74 -4.74
CA ASP A 297 33.18 -5.50 -3.54
C ASP A 297 31.66 -5.63 -3.33
N GLY A 298 30.84 -5.03 -4.20
CA GLY A 298 29.39 -5.19 -4.18
C GLY A 298 28.93 -6.50 -4.83
N ILE A 299 27.75 -6.95 -4.42
CA ILE A 299 27.04 -8.11 -4.97
C ILE A 299 25.70 -7.66 -5.58
N GLN A 300 25.45 -8.06 -6.83
CA GLN A 300 24.16 -7.87 -7.51
C GLN A 300 23.53 -9.22 -7.83
N PRO A 301 22.42 -9.59 -7.19
CA PRO A 301 21.57 -10.70 -7.63
C PRO A 301 20.81 -10.30 -8.90
N LEU A 302 20.83 -11.14 -9.92
CA LEU A 302 20.02 -11.00 -11.13
C LEU A 302 19.01 -12.15 -11.18
N TRP A 303 17.75 -11.85 -10.86
CA TRP A 303 16.65 -12.81 -10.88
C TRP A 303 16.16 -13.07 -12.29
N ILE A 304 16.01 -14.35 -12.61
CA ILE A 304 15.66 -14.85 -13.94
C ILE A 304 14.39 -15.68 -13.84
N GLY A 305 13.43 -15.42 -14.72
CA GLY A 305 12.27 -16.26 -14.95
C GLY A 305 12.36 -17.01 -16.27
N VAL A 306 11.82 -18.22 -16.34
CA VAL A 306 11.71 -19.06 -17.53
C VAL A 306 10.27 -19.52 -17.69
N ASP A 307 9.63 -19.10 -18.76
CA ASP A 307 8.27 -19.51 -19.12
C ASP A 307 8.30 -20.91 -19.77
N ILE A 308 8.05 -21.96 -18.99
CA ILE A 308 8.00 -23.34 -19.48
C ILE A 308 6.61 -23.62 -20.04
N ALA A 309 6.52 -23.95 -21.33
CA ALA A 309 5.25 -24.21 -21.99
C ALA A 309 4.53 -25.45 -21.41
N ALA A 310 3.20 -25.45 -21.42
CA ALA A 310 2.38 -26.59 -20.96
C ALA A 310 2.60 -27.87 -21.77
N ASN A 311 2.98 -27.73 -23.03
CA ASN A 311 3.29 -28.82 -23.97
C ASN A 311 4.81 -29.10 -24.09
N ALA A 312 5.65 -28.55 -23.21
CA ALA A 312 7.08 -28.86 -23.20
C ALA A 312 7.33 -30.37 -23.08
N ILE A 313 8.29 -30.89 -23.86
CA ILE A 313 8.66 -32.30 -23.82
C ILE A 313 9.53 -32.56 -22.59
N PRO A 314 9.23 -33.57 -21.76
CA PRO A 314 10.07 -33.92 -20.61
C PRO A 314 11.49 -34.33 -21.06
N GLY A 315 12.51 -33.82 -20.38
CA GLY A 315 13.90 -34.04 -20.78
C GLY A 315 14.85 -33.03 -20.14
N ILE A 316 16.14 -33.15 -20.44
CA ILE A 316 17.16 -32.19 -20.02
C ILE A 316 17.41 -31.24 -21.19
N TYR A 317 17.23 -29.94 -20.96
CA TYR A 317 17.50 -28.88 -21.91
C TYR A 317 18.78 -28.16 -21.52
N GLU A 318 19.69 -28.02 -22.48
CA GLU A 318 21.00 -27.42 -22.28
C GLU A 318 21.14 -26.13 -23.08
N GLY A 319 21.68 -25.08 -22.47
CA GLY A 319 21.99 -23.81 -23.12
C GLY A 319 22.93 -22.96 -22.27
N ASN A 320 23.02 -21.67 -22.59
CA ASN A 320 23.99 -20.76 -21.97
C ASN A 320 23.37 -19.41 -21.61
N ILE A 321 23.86 -18.81 -20.54
CA ILE A 321 23.57 -17.43 -20.16
C ILE A 321 24.90 -16.66 -20.10
N SER A 322 25.01 -15.61 -20.89
CA SER A 322 26.19 -14.73 -20.88
C SER A 322 25.92 -13.52 -19.98
N VAL A 323 26.75 -13.34 -18.96
CA VAL A 323 26.82 -12.11 -18.16
C VAL A 323 27.81 -11.17 -18.82
N GLN A 324 27.33 -10.06 -19.36
CA GLN A 324 28.13 -9.05 -20.04
C GLN A 324 28.24 -7.78 -19.23
N THR A 325 29.39 -7.11 -19.34
CA THR A 325 29.64 -5.79 -18.74
C THR A 325 30.26 -4.89 -19.81
N GLN A 326 30.05 -3.59 -19.69
CA GLN A 326 30.65 -2.64 -20.63
C GLN A 326 32.17 -2.55 -20.49
N ASN A 327 32.72 -2.81 -19.30
CA ASN A 327 34.11 -2.49 -18.95
C ASN A 327 34.93 -3.67 -18.39
N ALA A 328 34.36 -4.86 -18.22
CA ALA A 328 35.03 -6.03 -17.64
C ALA A 328 34.86 -7.33 -18.47
N GLY A 329 34.38 -7.21 -19.71
CA GLY A 329 34.18 -8.36 -20.61
C GLY A 329 32.92 -9.15 -20.30
N GLN A 330 32.93 -10.45 -20.65
CA GLN A 330 31.80 -11.36 -20.48
C GLN A 330 32.22 -12.69 -19.84
N GLN A 331 31.28 -13.33 -19.15
CA GLN A 331 31.41 -14.71 -18.67
C GLN A 331 30.15 -15.50 -19.02
N ILE A 332 30.30 -16.79 -19.30
CA ILE A 332 29.22 -17.68 -19.75
C ILE A 332 28.93 -18.72 -18.68
N ILE A 333 27.66 -18.91 -18.34
CA ILE A 333 27.17 -19.94 -17.44
C ILE A 333 26.39 -20.98 -18.26
N PRO A 334 26.82 -22.25 -18.27
CA PRO A 334 26.01 -23.34 -18.78
C PRO A 334 24.76 -23.55 -17.91
N VAL A 335 23.63 -23.81 -18.54
CA VAL A 335 22.32 -24.02 -17.91
C VAL A 335 21.77 -25.38 -18.32
N HIS A 336 21.44 -26.21 -17.33
CA HIS A 336 20.76 -27.49 -17.50
C HIS A 336 19.41 -27.43 -16.79
N LEU A 337 18.32 -27.48 -17.56
CA LEU A 337 16.95 -27.51 -17.04
C LEU A 337 16.34 -28.88 -17.29
N GLN A 338 16.06 -29.62 -16.21
CA GLN A 338 15.30 -30.87 -16.28
C GLN A 338 13.81 -30.55 -16.22
N ILE A 339 13.09 -30.88 -17.29
CA ILE A 339 11.63 -30.76 -17.36
C ILE A 339 11.00 -32.10 -16.99
N GLU A 340 10.27 -32.13 -15.87
CA GLU A 340 9.56 -33.32 -15.41
C GLU A 340 8.27 -33.56 -16.20
N ASN A 341 7.84 -34.82 -16.29
CA ASN A 341 6.56 -35.18 -16.89
C ASN A 341 5.37 -34.94 -15.93
N LYS A 342 5.28 -33.74 -15.38
CA LYS A 342 4.17 -33.29 -14.53
C LYS A 342 3.72 -31.91 -14.99
N LEU A 343 2.42 -31.72 -15.10
CA LEU A 343 1.80 -30.45 -15.49
C LEU A 343 1.37 -29.67 -14.24
N LEU A 344 1.82 -28.43 -14.10
CA LEU A 344 1.30 -27.51 -13.09
C LEU A 344 0.02 -26.84 -13.57
N ALA A 345 -0.98 -26.75 -12.69
CA ALA A 345 -2.29 -26.20 -13.03
C ALA A 345 -2.26 -24.67 -13.24
N ASP A 346 -1.52 -23.96 -12.40
CA ASP A 346 -1.55 -22.50 -12.28
C ASP A 346 -0.14 -21.89 -12.38
N ARG A 347 0.72 -22.55 -13.16
CA ARG A 347 2.14 -22.15 -13.36
C ARG A 347 3.01 -22.20 -12.10
N GLY A 348 2.48 -22.70 -10.98
CA GLY A 348 3.15 -22.72 -9.69
C GLY A 348 2.70 -21.60 -8.74
N ASP A 349 1.70 -20.80 -9.12
CA ASP A 349 1.31 -19.61 -8.34
C ASP A 349 0.73 -19.93 -6.97
N GLY A 350 0.09 -21.08 -6.77
CA GLY A 350 -0.38 -21.51 -5.45
C GLY A 350 0.76 -21.86 -4.50
N GLU A 351 1.95 -22.18 -5.02
CA GLU A 351 3.10 -22.62 -4.26
C GLU A 351 4.13 -21.49 -4.13
N THR A 352 4.00 -20.63 -3.12
CA THR A 352 4.81 -19.39 -3.01
C THR A 352 6.32 -19.61 -3.09
N TRP A 353 6.81 -20.74 -2.56
CA TRP A 353 8.22 -21.15 -2.61
C TRP A 353 8.79 -21.26 -4.04
N ARG A 354 7.93 -21.37 -5.05
CA ARG A 354 8.33 -21.41 -6.47
C ARG A 354 8.71 -20.06 -7.04
N HIS A 355 8.32 -18.94 -6.41
CA HIS A 355 8.53 -17.57 -6.91
C HIS A 355 7.97 -17.33 -8.34
N SER A 356 7.04 -18.16 -8.82
CA SER A 356 6.44 -18.04 -10.17
C SER A 356 5.74 -16.70 -10.40
N ARG A 357 5.29 -16.07 -9.31
CA ARG A 357 4.61 -14.78 -9.27
C ARG A 357 5.51 -13.58 -9.55
N LEU A 358 6.84 -13.74 -9.58
CA LEU A 358 7.73 -12.68 -10.04
C LEU A 358 7.36 -12.20 -11.45
N ARG A 359 6.78 -13.07 -12.30
CA ARG A 359 6.27 -12.66 -13.62
C ARG A 359 5.16 -11.62 -13.54
N TRP A 360 4.38 -11.59 -12.45
CA TRP A 360 3.30 -10.65 -12.27
C TRP A 360 3.79 -9.20 -12.17
N LEU A 361 5.06 -8.99 -11.80
CA LEU A 361 5.70 -7.67 -11.87
C LEU A 361 5.60 -7.06 -13.27
N ASN A 362 5.57 -7.89 -14.32
CA ASN A 362 5.49 -7.45 -15.71
C ASN A 362 4.07 -7.59 -16.30
N SER A 363 3.04 -7.79 -15.46
CA SER A 363 1.67 -7.99 -15.95
C SER A 363 1.05 -6.70 -16.50
N THR A 364 0.33 -6.85 -17.62
CA THR A 364 -0.50 -5.80 -18.24
C THR A 364 -1.98 -5.98 -17.94
N LEU A 365 -2.34 -6.88 -17.02
CA LEU A 365 -3.74 -7.20 -16.72
C LEU A 365 -4.52 -5.96 -16.28
N GLY A 366 -5.75 -5.82 -16.79
CA GLY A 366 -6.66 -4.70 -16.52
C GLY A 366 -6.37 -3.42 -17.30
N ILE A 367 -5.28 -3.36 -18.08
CA ILE A 367 -5.01 -2.24 -18.99
C ILE A 367 -5.91 -2.37 -20.21
N ALA A 368 -6.94 -1.53 -20.28
CA ALA A 368 -7.88 -1.52 -21.39
C ALA A 368 -8.55 -0.15 -21.52
N ASP A 369 -8.92 0.24 -22.73
CA ASP A 369 -9.77 1.42 -22.99
C ASP A 369 -11.26 1.04 -23.04
N GLN A 370 -11.72 0.27 -22.04
CA GLN A 370 -13.10 -0.20 -21.91
C GLN A 370 -13.72 0.27 -20.58
N PRO A 371 -15.02 0.62 -20.56
CA PRO A 371 -15.75 0.90 -19.32
C PRO A 371 -15.76 -0.29 -18.35
N THR A 372 -15.89 -0.02 -17.05
CA THR A 372 -16.27 -1.02 -16.03
C THR A 372 -17.78 -1.28 -16.08
N LEU A 373 -18.28 -2.34 -15.42
CA LEU A 373 -19.66 -2.81 -15.59
C LEU A 373 -20.74 -1.78 -15.23
N ASP A 374 -20.44 -0.83 -14.34
CA ASP A 374 -21.37 0.24 -13.94
C ASP A 374 -21.49 1.37 -15.00
N TYR A 375 -20.70 1.32 -16.08
CA TYR A 375 -20.61 2.40 -17.07
C TYR A 375 -20.80 1.91 -18.51
N GLU A 376 -21.50 2.71 -19.32
CA GLU A 376 -21.59 2.54 -20.76
C GLU A 376 -20.39 3.15 -21.50
N SER A 377 -20.23 2.74 -22.77
CA SER A 377 -19.27 3.37 -23.68
C SER A 377 -19.64 4.82 -23.99
N LEU A 378 -18.62 5.67 -24.14
CA LEU A 378 -18.80 7.07 -24.53
C LEU A 378 -19.42 7.19 -25.93
N LYS A 379 -20.33 8.15 -26.09
CA LYS A 379 -20.94 8.53 -27.36
C LYS A 379 -20.60 9.98 -27.69
N LEU A 380 -20.24 10.25 -28.94
CA LEU A 380 -19.91 11.59 -29.42
C LEU A 380 -20.99 12.07 -30.40
N HIS A 381 -21.54 13.26 -30.15
CA HIS A 381 -22.52 13.92 -31.00
C HIS A 381 -22.11 15.39 -31.21
N ASN A 382 -21.51 15.70 -32.36
CA ASN A 382 -20.85 16.99 -32.62
C ASN A 382 -19.82 17.29 -31.51
N GLU A 383 -19.93 18.42 -30.82
CA GLU A 383 -19.06 18.78 -29.68
C GLU A 383 -19.58 18.27 -28.32
N SER A 384 -20.62 17.42 -28.31
CA SER A 384 -21.19 16.85 -27.09
C SER A 384 -20.71 15.42 -26.86
N ILE A 385 -20.08 15.17 -25.70
CA ILE A 385 -19.68 13.85 -25.23
C ILE A 385 -20.71 13.38 -24.20
N VAL A 386 -21.30 12.21 -24.45
CA VAL A 386 -22.29 11.57 -23.59
C VAL A 386 -21.65 10.38 -22.89
N ALA A 387 -21.68 10.41 -21.56
CA ALA A 387 -21.24 9.35 -20.66
C ALA A 387 -22.43 8.87 -19.83
N THR A 388 -22.23 7.83 -19.01
CA THR A 388 -23.29 7.30 -18.13
C THR A 388 -23.83 8.39 -17.21
N GLY A 389 -25.08 8.79 -17.44
CA GLY A 389 -25.75 9.83 -16.66
C GLY A 389 -25.15 11.23 -16.81
N LYS A 390 -24.30 11.50 -17.81
CA LYS A 390 -23.63 12.80 -17.94
C LYS A 390 -23.56 13.23 -19.40
N THR A 391 -23.64 14.53 -19.64
CA THR A 391 -23.38 15.09 -20.96
C THR A 391 -22.55 16.36 -20.82
N VAL A 392 -21.46 16.42 -21.57
CA VAL A 392 -20.56 17.57 -21.64
C VAL A 392 -20.56 18.11 -23.05
N LYS A 393 -20.92 19.37 -23.22
CA LYS A 393 -20.73 20.08 -24.50
C LYS A 393 -19.47 20.92 -24.41
N LEU A 394 -18.55 20.74 -25.35
CA LEU A 394 -17.30 21.50 -25.41
C LEU A 394 -17.50 22.85 -26.12
N SER A 395 -16.75 23.86 -25.68
CA SER A 395 -16.60 25.14 -26.38
C SER A 395 -15.42 25.09 -27.37
N SER A 396 -15.23 26.15 -28.16
CA SER A 396 -14.07 26.29 -29.05
C SER A 396 -12.72 26.29 -28.32
N THR A 397 -12.73 26.55 -27.00
CA THR A 397 -11.51 26.49 -26.17
C THR A 397 -11.10 25.07 -25.82
N GLY A 398 -11.97 24.08 -26.08
CA GLY A 398 -11.83 22.71 -25.60
C GLY A 398 -12.36 22.49 -24.19
N LEU A 399 -12.68 23.55 -23.43
CA LEU A 399 -13.29 23.46 -22.09
C LEU A 399 -14.80 23.28 -22.18
N PRO A 400 -15.44 22.76 -21.10
CA PRO A 400 -16.89 22.62 -21.04
C PRO A 400 -17.62 23.97 -21.21
N ALA A 401 -18.54 24.01 -22.16
CA ALA A 401 -19.56 25.05 -22.32
C ALA A 401 -20.82 24.74 -21.50
N LEU A 402 -21.10 23.45 -21.28
CA LEU A 402 -22.25 22.95 -20.55
C LEU A 402 -21.89 21.61 -19.91
N ILE A 403 -22.34 21.41 -18.67
CA ILE A 403 -22.24 20.14 -17.94
C ILE A 403 -23.62 19.79 -17.42
N GLN A 404 -24.17 18.66 -17.88
CA GLN A 404 -25.48 18.14 -17.52
C GLN A 404 -25.35 16.81 -16.76
N THR A 405 -26.15 16.64 -15.72
CA THR A 405 -26.37 15.39 -14.98
C THR A 405 -27.86 15.02 -15.04
N PRO A 406 -28.31 13.86 -14.54
CA PRO A 406 -29.73 13.49 -14.60
C PRO A 406 -30.60 14.40 -13.72
N LEU A 407 -29.99 15.07 -12.73
CA LEU A 407 -30.67 15.91 -11.75
C LEU A 407 -30.38 17.41 -11.95
N ALA A 408 -29.43 17.78 -12.82
CA ALA A 408 -29.05 19.16 -13.11
C ALA A 408 -28.94 19.39 -14.62
N ASN A 409 -29.79 20.28 -15.15
CA ASN A 409 -29.83 20.60 -16.59
C ASN A 409 -28.53 21.25 -17.12
N ASN A 410 -27.96 22.18 -16.36
CA ASN A 410 -26.63 22.73 -16.64
C ASN A 410 -26.05 23.37 -15.38
N ILE A 411 -24.92 22.86 -14.91
CA ILE A 411 -24.21 23.31 -13.70
C ILE A 411 -23.54 24.67 -13.91
N LEU A 412 -23.05 24.94 -15.13
CA LEU A 412 -22.28 26.13 -15.45
C LEU A 412 -23.19 27.32 -15.75
N ALA A 413 -22.82 28.50 -15.25
CA ALA A 413 -23.48 29.76 -15.58
C ALA A 413 -23.05 30.28 -16.95
N THR A 414 -21.77 30.12 -17.28
CA THR A 414 -21.16 30.43 -18.59
C THR A 414 -20.08 29.37 -18.91
N PRO A 415 -19.58 29.28 -20.15
CA PRO A 415 -18.49 28.36 -20.46
C PRO A 415 -17.26 28.58 -19.57
N MET A 416 -16.59 27.49 -19.18
CA MET A 416 -15.32 27.55 -18.47
C MET A 416 -14.26 28.28 -19.30
N ARG A 417 -13.30 28.94 -18.63
CA ARG A 417 -12.30 29.77 -19.31
C ARG A 417 -10.89 29.49 -18.80
N PHE A 418 -9.95 29.41 -19.74
CA PHE A 418 -8.52 29.52 -19.47
C PHE A 418 -8.07 30.88 -20.00
N THR A 419 -7.72 31.79 -19.11
CA THR A 419 -7.51 33.20 -19.44
C THR A 419 -6.09 33.66 -19.13
N VAL A 420 -5.63 34.63 -19.91
CA VAL A 420 -4.33 35.29 -19.74
C VAL A 420 -4.62 36.78 -19.55
N GLU A 421 -4.05 37.38 -18.52
CA GLU A 421 -4.22 38.79 -18.22
C GLU A 421 -2.93 39.55 -18.49
N VAL A 422 -3.03 40.56 -19.37
CA VAL A 422 -1.94 41.46 -19.74
C VAL A 422 -2.43 42.90 -19.63
N ASN A 423 -1.65 43.77 -18.99
CA ASN A 423 -1.99 45.20 -18.80
C ASN A 423 -3.36 45.41 -18.15
N ASN A 424 -3.68 44.60 -17.13
CA ASN A 424 -4.96 44.60 -16.40
C ASN A 424 -6.18 44.37 -17.30
N LYS A 425 -6.00 43.64 -18.41
CA LYS A 425 -7.05 43.27 -19.35
C LYS A 425 -6.91 41.82 -19.77
N LEU A 426 -8.05 41.15 -19.95
CA LEU A 426 -8.08 39.82 -20.54
C LEU A 426 -7.55 39.88 -21.97
N HIS A 427 -6.54 39.06 -22.25
CA HIS A 427 -5.92 38.99 -23.56
C HIS A 427 -6.77 38.12 -24.49
N LEU A 428 -7.15 38.65 -25.65
CA LEU A 428 -8.02 37.96 -26.59
C LEU A 428 -7.24 36.96 -27.45
N LEU A 429 -7.71 35.72 -27.49
CA LEU A 429 -7.15 34.63 -28.29
C LEU A 429 -8.13 34.25 -29.41
N LYS A 430 -7.62 34.07 -30.63
CA LYS A 430 -8.39 33.55 -31.77
C LYS A 430 -8.26 32.03 -31.80
N TYR A 431 -9.36 31.32 -31.66
CA TYR A 431 -9.39 29.86 -31.57
C TYR A 431 -9.53 29.21 -32.94
N LYS A 432 -8.76 28.15 -33.17
CA LYS A 432 -9.00 27.21 -34.27
C LYS A 432 -10.17 26.28 -33.92
N PRO A 433 -10.78 25.62 -34.91
CA PRO A 433 -11.80 24.60 -34.66
C PRO A 433 -11.28 23.48 -33.75
N LEU A 434 -12.18 22.96 -32.92
CA LEU A 434 -11.96 21.77 -32.10
C LEU A 434 -11.79 20.54 -33.00
N GLU A 435 -10.80 19.70 -32.72
CA GLU A 435 -10.56 18.46 -33.45
C GLU A 435 -10.56 17.27 -32.48
N PHE A 436 -11.44 16.29 -32.72
CA PHE A 436 -11.42 15.01 -32.01
C PHE A 436 -10.32 14.12 -32.60
N VAL A 437 -9.36 13.72 -31.78
CA VAL A 437 -8.16 12.97 -32.22
C VAL A 437 -8.27 11.48 -31.95
N GLU A 438 -9.11 11.06 -30.99
CA GLU A 438 -9.32 9.66 -30.65
C GLU A 438 -10.73 9.44 -30.10
N GLN A 439 -11.40 8.37 -30.54
CA GLN A 439 -12.68 7.92 -30.01
C GLN A 439 -12.62 6.41 -29.75
N LYS A 440 -12.56 6.05 -28.48
CA LYS A 440 -12.57 4.67 -27.98
C LYS A 440 -13.78 4.46 -27.05
N PRO A 441 -14.19 3.20 -26.79
CA PRO A 441 -15.30 2.93 -25.87
C PRO A 441 -15.14 3.60 -24.51
N GLY A 442 -13.95 3.52 -23.91
CA GLY A 442 -13.67 4.10 -22.61
C GLY A 442 -13.22 5.57 -22.61
N SER A 443 -12.91 6.17 -23.76
CA SER A 443 -12.42 7.55 -23.79
C SER A 443 -12.55 8.28 -25.13
N VAL A 444 -12.69 9.60 -25.07
CA VAL A 444 -12.68 10.51 -26.22
C VAL A 444 -11.65 11.60 -25.97
N SER A 445 -10.74 11.81 -26.93
CA SER A 445 -9.68 12.82 -26.84
C SER A 445 -9.85 13.88 -27.93
N TRP A 446 -9.52 15.12 -27.60
CA TRP A 446 -9.56 16.24 -28.54
C TRP A 446 -8.37 17.18 -28.37
N ARG A 447 -8.13 17.98 -29.40
CA ARG A 447 -7.17 19.08 -29.39
C ARG A 447 -7.78 20.34 -29.96
N THR A 448 -7.29 21.48 -29.50
CA THR A 448 -7.52 22.79 -30.11
C THR A 448 -6.32 23.69 -29.88
N SER A 449 -6.22 24.75 -30.66
CA SER A 449 -5.20 25.77 -30.45
C SER A 449 -5.80 27.15 -30.63
N SER A 450 -5.15 28.13 -30.03
CA SER A 450 -5.52 29.53 -30.18
C SER A 450 -4.30 30.41 -30.22
N GLU A 451 -4.45 31.57 -30.84
CA GLU A 451 -3.32 32.48 -31.01
C GLU A 451 -3.70 33.95 -30.97
N SER A 452 -2.68 34.76 -30.69
CA SER A 452 -2.67 36.20 -30.85
C SER A 452 -1.27 36.63 -31.33
N ASP A 453 -1.03 37.94 -31.40
CA ASP A 453 0.30 38.49 -31.69
C ASP A 453 1.31 38.22 -30.54
N SER A 454 0.82 37.96 -29.32
CA SER A 454 1.66 37.75 -28.14
C SER A 454 1.80 36.29 -27.74
N PHE A 455 0.82 35.44 -28.04
CA PHE A 455 0.75 34.07 -27.51
C PHE A 455 0.31 33.06 -28.54
N PHE A 456 0.79 31.84 -28.37
CA PHE A 456 0.22 30.62 -28.94
C PHE A 456 -0.15 29.68 -27.79
N VAL A 457 -1.37 29.15 -27.81
CA VAL A 457 -1.88 28.26 -26.77
C VAL A 457 -2.39 26.99 -27.40
N GLU A 458 -1.90 25.85 -26.94
CA GLU A 458 -2.36 24.52 -27.34
C GLU A 458 -3.11 23.86 -26.18
N CYS A 459 -4.23 23.20 -26.49
CA CYS A 459 -4.98 22.39 -25.57
C CYS A 459 -5.04 20.96 -26.11
N ILE A 460 -4.65 19.99 -25.28
CA ILE A 460 -4.90 18.57 -25.48
C ILE A 460 -5.71 18.09 -24.29
N ALA A 461 -6.80 17.37 -24.54
CA ALA A 461 -7.69 16.92 -23.49
C ALA A 461 -8.34 15.57 -23.81
N LYS A 462 -8.79 14.90 -22.76
CA LYS A 462 -9.40 13.56 -22.81
C LYS A 462 -10.53 13.47 -21.79
N MET A 463 -11.69 12.98 -22.21
CA MET A 463 -12.78 12.57 -21.32
C MET A 463 -12.83 11.05 -21.25
N GLU A 464 -13.05 10.52 -20.06
CA GLU A 464 -13.22 9.09 -19.80
C GLU A 464 -14.68 8.74 -19.47
N PHE A 465 -15.03 7.45 -19.55
CA PHE A 465 -16.40 6.93 -19.42
C PHE A 465 -17.10 7.26 -18.09
N ASP A 466 -16.35 7.59 -17.03
CA ASP A 466 -16.84 8.00 -15.71
C ASP A 466 -17.16 9.50 -15.61
N GLY A 467 -16.91 10.26 -16.69
CA GLY A 467 -17.10 11.70 -16.74
C GLY A 467 -15.93 12.51 -16.21
N ARG A 468 -14.78 11.88 -15.96
CA ARG A 468 -13.53 12.56 -15.65
C ARG A 468 -12.92 13.14 -16.93
N MET A 469 -12.43 14.38 -16.86
CA MET A 469 -11.79 15.08 -17.97
C MET A 469 -10.38 15.53 -17.58
N HIS A 470 -9.39 15.19 -18.41
CA HIS A 470 -8.01 15.65 -18.28
C HIS A 470 -7.72 16.75 -19.27
N TYR A 471 -6.97 17.76 -18.85
CA TYR A 471 -6.56 18.90 -19.69
C TYR A 471 -5.08 19.19 -19.53
N ARG A 472 -4.43 19.46 -20.67
CA ARG A 472 -3.10 20.04 -20.77
C ARG A 472 -3.14 21.27 -21.65
N TYR A 473 -2.90 22.44 -21.05
CA TYR A 473 -2.76 23.72 -21.75
C TYR A 473 -1.29 24.13 -21.80
N LYS A 474 -0.73 24.25 -22.99
CA LYS A 474 0.61 24.79 -23.20
C LYS A 474 0.52 26.21 -23.75
N LEU A 475 0.94 27.19 -22.96
CA LEU A 475 1.03 28.59 -23.39
C LEU A 475 2.47 28.90 -23.78
N THR A 476 2.68 29.44 -24.98
CA THR A 476 3.97 29.86 -25.52
C THR A 476 3.94 31.34 -25.85
N ALA A 477 4.91 32.11 -25.35
CA ALA A 477 5.04 33.53 -25.66
C ALA A 477 5.73 33.71 -27.02
N LYS A 478 5.13 34.52 -27.92
CA LYS A 478 5.70 34.85 -29.24
C LYS A 478 6.71 36.01 -29.15
N LYS A 479 6.68 36.77 -28.07
CA LYS A 479 7.58 37.90 -27.76
C LYS A 479 7.78 38.00 -26.25
N SER A 480 8.82 38.72 -25.82
CA SER A 480 9.01 39.02 -24.40
C SER A 480 7.82 39.82 -23.86
N ILE A 481 7.24 39.36 -22.75
CA ILE A 481 6.00 39.93 -22.22
C ILE A 481 5.89 39.69 -20.71
N TYR A 482 5.41 40.70 -20.00
CA TYR A 482 4.99 40.60 -18.61
C TYR A 482 3.51 40.20 -18.57
N ILE A 483 3.23 39.09 -17.88
CA ILE A 483 1.88 38.56 -17.68
C ILE A 483 1.49 38.83 -16.23
N GLN A 484 0.32 39.44 -16.02
CA GLN A 484 -0.22 39.65 -14.67
C GLN A 484 -0.75 38.36 -14.07
N ASP A 485 -1.43 37.53 -14.87
CA ASP A 485 -1.99 36.27 -14.40
C ASP A 485 -2.32 35.32 -15.55
N ILE A 486 -2.28 34.02 -15.27
CA ILE A 486 -2.84 32.94 -16.09
C ILE A 486 -3.71 32.11 -15.16
N ARG A 487 -4.99 31.94 -15.50
CA ARG A 487 -5.96 31.29 -14.61
C ARG A 487 -6.99 30.43 -15.32
N LEU A 488 -7.46 29.42 -14.61
CA LEU A 488 -8.66 28.65 -14.93
C LEU A 488 -9.83 29.22 -14.12
N GLU A 489 -10.94 29.53 -14.80
CA GLU A 489 -12.18 30.00 -14.19
C GLU A 489 -13.33 29.00 -14.45
N ILE A 490 -14.00 28.61 -13.36
CA ILE A 490 -15.17 27.72 -13.37
C ILE A 490 -16.38 28.49 -12.81
N PRO A 491 -17.23 29.07 -13.68
CA PRO A 491 -18.40 29.84 -13.26
C PRO A 491 -19.62 28.92 -13.08
N PHE A 492 -19.94 28.61 -11.83
CA PHE A 492 -21.11 27.82 -11.44
C PHE A 492 -22.36 28.70 -11.33
N LYS A 493 -23.54 28.16 -11.68
CA LYS A 493 -24.79 28.79 -11.24
C LYS A 493 -24.90 28.66 -9.72
N LYS A 494 -25.38 29.73 -9.08
CA LYS A 494 -25.45 29.82 -7.62
C LYS A 494 -26.27 28.69 -6.98
N GLU A 495 -27.33 28.23 -7.65
CA GLU A 495 -28.15 27.11 -7.20
C GLU A 495 -27.40 25.77 -7.10
N PHE A 496 -26.32 25.57 -7.87
CA PHE A 496 -25.49 24.37 -7.80
C PHE A 496 -24.25 24.54 -6.92
N ALA A 497 -23.72 25.76 -6.77
CA ALA A 497 -22.55 26.04 -5.93
C ALA A 497 -22.89 26.23 -4.44
N THR A 498 -23.68 25.30 -3.87
CA THR A 498 -24.14 25.37 -2.48
C THR A 498 -23.05 25.00 -1.48
N TYR A 499 -22.26 23.97 -1.80
CA TYR A 499 -21.25 23.40 -0.92
C TYR A 499 -19.86 23.39 -1.58
N MET A 500 -18.83 23.45 -0.74
CA MET A 500 -17.43 23.41 -1.13
C MET A 500 -16.63 22.50 -0.20
N VAL A 501 -15.66 21.77 -0.76
CA VAL A 501 -14.64 20.99 -0.03
C VAL A 501 -13.26 21.24 -0.66
N GLY A 502 -12.19 21.28 0.15
CA GLY A 502 -10.81 21.42 -0.34
C GLY A 502 -10.33 22.88 -0.41
N MET A 503 -9.09 23.07 -0.87
CA MET A 503 -8.40 24.36 -0.95
C MET A 503 -8.54 25.20 0.35
N GLY A 504 -8.07 24.67 1.47
CA GLY A 504 -7.93 25.34 2.76
C GLY A 504 -9.13 25.18 3.67
N ARG A 505 -10.08 24.30 3.33
CA ARG A 505 -11.34 24.13 4.03
C ARG A 505 -11.79 22.68 4.07
N MET A 506 -12.26 22.27 5.26
CA MET A 506 -13.15 21.11 5.40
C MET A 506 -14.48 21.39 4.72
N GLY A 507 -15.21 20.34 4.39
CA GLY A 507 -16.51 20.44 3.73
C GLY A 507 -17.57 21.27 4.47
N GLY A 508 -18.35 22.03 3.71
CA GLY A 508 -19.45 22.83 4.21
C GLY A 508 -20.04 23.76 3.16
N TYR A 509 -20.83 24.76 3.57
CA TYR A 509 -21.38 25.76 2.65
C TYR A 509 -20.28 26.56 1.93
N THR A 510 -20.50 26.83 0.65
CA THR A 510 -19.61 27.69 -0.14
C THR A 510 -19.66 29.13 0.41
N PRO A 511 -18.51 29.69 0.83
CA PRO A 511 -18.48 31.07 1.32
C PRO A 511 -18.67 32.07 0.16
N PRO A 512 -19.22 33.29 0.42
CA PRO A 512 -19.35 34.32 -0.60
C PRO A 512 -18.01 34.74 -1.22
N SER A 513 -16.94 34.69 -0.43
CA SER A 513 -15.57 34.86 -0.89
C SER A 513 -14.64 33.95 -0.10
N HIS A 514 -13.63 33.39 -0.78
CA HIS A 514 -12.57 32.60 -0.17
C HIS A 514 -11.29 32.73 -0.97
N ILE A 515 -10.16 32.75 -0.28
CA ILE A 515 -8.84 32.71 -0.91
C ILE A 515 -8.03 31.65 -0.18
N SER A 516 -7.42 30.77 -0.95
CA SER A 516 -6.43 29.82 -0.43
C SER A 516 -5.17 29.88 -1.26
N ARG A 517 -4.06 29.51 -0.62
CA ARG A 517 -2.78 29.28 -1.27
C ARG A 517 -2.45 27.80 -1.13
N TRP A 518 -1.37 27.37 -1.78
CA TRP A 518 -0.82 26.02 -1.64
C TRP A 518 -0.42 25.76 -0.18
N ILE A 519 -1.32 25.13 0.59
CA ILE A 519 -1.10 24.74 1.98
C ILE A 519 -1.09 23.22 2.04
N LYS A 520 -0.02 22.63 2.60
CA LYS A 520 0.09 21.19 2.89
C LYS A 520 -0.23 20.30 1.66
N THR A 521 -1.29 19.49 1.77
CA THR A 521 -1.71 18.37 0.93
C THR A 521 -2.97 18.71 0.13
N GLU A 522 -3.02 19.92 -0.43
CA GLU A 522 -4.19 20.41 -1.15
C GLU A 522 -3.81 20.88 -2.56
N ASP A 523 -4.32 20.16 -3.54
CA ASP A 523 -4.20 20.45 -4.97
C ASP A 523 -5.57 20.49 -5.65
N SER A 524 -6.65 20.28 -4.90
CA SER A 524 -7.99 20.08 -5.43
C SER A 524 -9.08 20.74 -4.60
N PHE A 525 -10.20 21.02 -5.26
CA PHE A 525 -11.45 21.44 -4.64
C PHE A 525 -12.64 20.79 -5.33
N TRP A 526 -13.74 20.67 -4.61
CA TRP A 526 -15.05 20.37 -5.17
C TRP A 526 -16.03 21.48 -4.82
N ILE A 527 -16.86 21.88 -5.80
CA ILE A 527 -18.01 22.76 -5.58
C ILE A 527 -19.24 22.13 -6.23
N GLY A 528 -20.34 22.07 -5.48
CA GLY A 528 -21.57 21.47 -5.97
C GLY A 528 -22.65 21.32 -4.91
N ASN A 529 -23.67 20.54 -5.27
CA ASN A 529 -24.73 20.08 -4.38
C ASN A 529 -25.10 18.63 -4.70
N THR A 530 -26.22 18.13 -4.16
CA THR A 530 -26.69 16.75 -4.39
C THR A 530 -27.23 16.48 -5.80
N LEU A 531 -27.47 17.52 -6.61
CA LEU A 531 -27.95 17.41 -7.99
C LEU A 531 -26.79 17.40 -9.00
N GLY A 532 -25.71 18.11 -8.69
CA GLY A 532 -24.53 18.16 -9.55
C GLY A 532 -23.40 18.97 -8.93
N GLY A 533 -22.17 18.59 -9.27
CA GLY A 533 -20.95 19.30 -8.86
C GLY A 533 -19.77 18.99 -9.76
N VAL A 534 -18.69 19.75 -9.57
CA VAL A 534 -17.42 19.55 -10.27
C VAL A 534 -16.28 19.61 -9.25
N GLN A 535 -15.50 18.54 -9.22
CA GLN A 535 -14.17 18.55 -8.61
C GLN A 535 -13.16 19.05 -9.65
N CYS A 536 -12.19 19.84 -9.22
CA CYS A 536 -11.03 20.22 -10.00
C CYS A 536 -9.75 19.90 -9.21
N GLU A 537 -8.84 19.16 -9.82
CA GLU A 537 -7.50 18.84 -9.30
C GLU A 537 -6.44 19.50 -10.18
N LEU A 538 -5.52 20.24 -9.58
CA LEU A 538 -4.44 20.94 -10.26
C LEU A 538 -3.22 20.02 -10.36
N ARG A 539 -2.78 19.73 -11.60
CA ARG A 539 -1.77 18.73 -11.92
C ARG A 539 -0.51 19.33 -12.55
N GLY A 540 0.42 18.47 -12.94
CA GLY A 540 1.75 18.82 -13.46
C GLY A 540 2.90 18.62 -12.46
N GLY A 541 2.61 18.02 -11.29
CA GLY A 541 3.59 17.53 -10.33
C GLY A 541 4.05 16.09 -10.63
N GLN A 542 4.79 15.49 -9.70
CA GLN A 542 5.33 14.12 -9.84
C GLN A 542 4.37 13.02 -9.32
N TYR A 543 3.31 13.41 -8.60
CA TYR A 543 2.35 12.50 -7.96
C TYR A 543 0.92 13.04 -8.12
N HIS A 544 -0.04 12.15 -8.35
CA HIS A 544 -1.46 12.45 -8.62
C HIS A 544 -2.42 11.46 -7.93
N GLY A 545 -1.95 10.75 -6.90
CA GLY A 545 -2.83 9.98 -6.02
C GLY A 545 -3.41 10.86 -4.91
N PRO A 546 -4.17 10.28 -3.96
CA PRO A 546 -4.66 11.05 -2.81
C PRO A 546 -3.49 11.64 -2.02
N LEU A 547 -3.54 12.94 -1.75
CA LEU A 547 -2.53 13.65 -0.95
C LEU A 547 -2.78 13.40 0.54
N LEU A 548 -2.18 12.34 1.08
CA LEU A 548 -2.21 12.05 2.51
C LEU A 548 -1.12 12.82 3.25
N ASN A 549 -1.24 13.00 4.57
CA ASN A 549 -0.22 13.67 5.40
C ASN A 549 1.17 13.02 5.28
N LEU A 550 1.22 11.71 4.96
CA LEU A 550 2.46 10.97 4.68
C LEU A 550 3.06 11.26 3.30
N TYR A 551 2.28 11.81 2.36
CA TYR A 551 2.66 12.08 0.98
C TYR A 551 2.49 13.58 0.67
N GLN A 552 3.60 14.33 0.75
CA GLN A 552 3.62 15.78 0.52
C GLN A 552 4.49 16.12 -0.70
N PRO A 553 4.07 15.80 -1.93
CA PRO A 553 4.80 16.19 -3.12
C PRO A 553 4.83 17.72 -3.28
N ASN A 554 5.83 18.22 -4.01
CA ASN A 554 5.83 19.63 -4.39
C ASN A 554 4.60 19.95 -5.25
N PRO A 555 3.95 21.11 -5.03
CA PRO A 555 2.83 21.53 -5.86
C PRO A 555 3.29 21.72 -7.32
N PRO A 556 2.39 21.60 -8.31
CA PRO A 556 2.76 21.78 -9.70
C PRO A 556 3.35 23.16 -9.97
N ALA A 557 4.54 23.20 -10.58
CA ALA A 557 5.31 24.44 -10.70
C ALA A 557 4.58 25.55 -11.49
N SER A 558 3.80 25.18 -12.51
CA SER A 558 3.05 26.14 -13.32
C SER A 558 1.97 26.86 -12.53
N TRP A 559 1.24 26.14 -11.67
CA TRP A 559 0.21 26.70 -10.80
C TRP A 559 0.77 27.35 -9.55
N TYR A 560 1.80 26.78 -8.92
CA TYR A 560 2.44 27.31 -7.72
C TYR A 560 3.15 28.64 -7.96
N ASN A 561 3.93 28.70 -9.05
CA ASN A 561 4.67 29.88 -9.50
C ASN A 561 5.40 30.64 -8.37
N GLY A 562 6.15 29.92 -7.53
CA GLY A 562 6.88 30.54 -6.42
C GLY A 562 6.00 31.21 -5.38
N MET A 563 4.87 30.58 -5.00
CA MET A 563 3.83 31.09 -4.10
C MET A 563 2.97 32.25 -4.65
N ASN A 564 3.15 32.64 -5.91
CA ASN A 564 2.31 33.67 -6.53
C ASN A 564 0.93 33.16 -6.96
N GLY A 565 0.81 31.84 -7.18
CA GLY A 565 -0.46 31.23 -7.50
C GLY A 565 -1.30 30.85 -6.28
N GLY A 566 -2.54 30.48 -6.54
CA GLY A 566 -3.49 30.09 -5.52
C GLY A 566 -4.88 29.83 -6.08
N PHE A 567 -5.84 29.86 -5.18
CA PHE A 567 -7.25 29.57 -5.44
C PHE A 567 -8.12 30.67 -4.84
N ARG A 568 -9.20 31.04 -5.55
CA ARG A 568 -10.23 31.92 -4.98
C ARG A 568 -11.65 31.54 -5.41
N VAL A 569 -12.60 31.91 -4.57
CA VAL A 569 -14.04 31.89 -4.86
C VAL A 569 -14.56 33.32 -4.76
N ASP A 570 -15.33 33.72 -5.77
CA ASP A 570 -16.07 34.98 -5.80
C ASP A 570 -17.54 34.72 -6.15
N SER A 571 -18.46 35.09 -5.25
CA SER A 571 -19.91 34.95 -5.46
C SER A 571 -20.56 36.30 -5.73
N ASN A 572 -21.50 36.33 -6.68
CA ASN A 572 -22.48 37.40 -6.85
C ASN A 572 -23.92 36.85 -6.68
N ASP A 573 -24.93 37.58 -7.16
CA ASP A 573 -26.34 37.20 -7.00
C ASP A 573 -26.73 35.93 -7.75
N SER A 574 -26.07 35.61 -8.86
CA SER A 574 -26.46 34.49 -9.75
C SER A 574 -25.33 33.49 -10.04
N VAL A 575 -24.08 33.87 -9.81
CA VAL A 575 -22.89 33.10 -10.19
C VAL A 575 -21.92 33.00 -9.03
N VAL A 576 -21.34 31.81 -8.86
CA VAL A 576 -20.16 31.56 -8.02
C VAL A 576 -19.02 31.18 -8.94
N THR A 577 -17.92 31.93 -8.95
CA THR A 577 -16.76 31.64 -9.79
C THR A 577 -15.62 31.10 -8.93
N ALA A 578 -15.19 29.88 -9.20
CA ALA A 578 -13.95 29.34 -8.68
C ALA A 578 -12.82 29.64 -9.66
N SER A 579 -11.70 30.18 -9.16
CA SER A 579 -10.53 30.51 -9.98
C SER A 579 -9.27 29.88 -9.40
N ALA A 580 -8.59 29.05 -10.18
CA ALA A 580 -7.22 28.64 -9.92
C ALA A 580 -6.29 29.58 -10.71
N TYR A 581 -5.56 30.44 -10.01
CA TYR A 581 -4.71 31.47 -10.60
C TYR A 581 -3.23 31.14 -10.36
N SER A 582 -2.35 31.63 -11.23
CA SER A 582 -0.92 31.35 -11.12
C SER A 582 -0.08 32.60 -10.87
N GLY A 583 -0.70 33.79 -10.91
CA GLY A 583 -0.03 35.05 -10.61
C GLY A 583 0.97 35.48 -11.68
N ALA A 584 1.64 36.59 -11.40
CA ALA A 584 2.46 37.28 -12.38
C ALA A 584 3.72 36.52 -12.77
N ARG A 585 4.14 36.68 -14.03
CA ARG A 585 5.40 36.12 -14.55
C ARG A 585 5.90 36.88 -15.78
N ASP A 586 7.21 36.91 -15.94
CA ASP A 586 7.86 37.31 -17.18
C ASP A 586 8.09 36.08 -18.07
N MET A 587 7.81 36.23 -19.36
CA MET A 587 8.10 35.21 -20.36
C MET A 587 8.90 35.81 -21.50
N HIS A 588 9.96 35.11 -21.93
CA HIS A 588 10.74 35.44 -23.12
C HIS A 588 10.09 34.85 -24.39
N ALA A 589 10.44 35.39 -25.56
CA ALA A 589 10.02 34.83 -26.83
C ALA A 589 10.43 33.35 -26.95
N GLY A 590 9.48 32.48 -27.30
CA GLY A 590 9.66 31.03 -27.39
C GLY A 590 9.53 30.27 -26.07
N GLN A 591 9.49 30.95 -24.92
CA GLN A 591 9.29 30.30 -23.62
C GLN A 591 7.85 29.75 -23.52
N SER A 592 7.71 28.58 -22.91
CA SER A 592 6.40 27.96 -22.69
C SER A 592 6.17 27.54 -21.23
N VAL A 593 4.91 27.58 -20.80
CA VAL A 593 4.45 27.05 -19.52
C VAL A 593 3.29 26.09 -19.78
N GLU A 594 3.30 24.94 -19.11
CA GLU A 594 2.26 23.91 -19.23
C GLU A 594 1.41 23.84 -17.96
N TYR A 595 0.10 23.94 -18.13
CA TYR A 595 -0.91 23.88 -17.09
C TYR A 595 -1.71 22.60 -17.26
N GLU A 596 -1.61 21.69 -16.30
CA GLU A 596 -2.35 20.44 -16.29
C GLU A 596 -3.41 20.46 -15.20
N PHE A 597 -4.60 19.96 -15.46
CA PHE A 597 -5.65 19.80 -14.45
C PHE A 597 -6.64 18.71 -14.84
N ALA A 598 -7.38 18.20 -13.86
CA ALA A 598 -8.44 17.23 -14.05
C ALA A 598 -9.76 17.76 -13.49
N LEU A 599 -10.86 17.41 -14.15
CA LEU A 599 -12.22 17.68 -13.69
C LEU A 599 -12.95 16.35 -13.48
N LEU A 600 -13.71 16.22 -12.39
CA LEU A 600 -14.61 15.08 -12.16
C LEU A 600 -16.01 15.58 -11.87
N ILE A 601 -16.99 15.10 -12.65
CA ILE A 601 -18.39 15.50 -12.52
C ILE A 601 -19.07 14.61 -11.48
N THR A 602 -19.70 15.20 -10.46
CA THR A 602 -20.45 14.47 -9.42
C THR A 602 -21.97 14.65 -9.60
N PRO A 603 -22.79 13.70 -9.12
CA PRO A 603 -22.41 12.42 -8.51
C PRO A 603 -21.79 11.46 -9.55
N VAL A 604 -20.75 10.70 -9.20
CA VAL A 604 -20.01 9.85 -10.15
C VAL A 604 -20.81 8.63 -10.62
N LYS A 605 -21.83 8.24 -9.84
CA LYS A 605 -22.86 7.26 -10.17
C LYS A 605 -24.14 7.56 -9.38
N PRO A 606 -25.30 6.98 -9.75
CA PRO A 606 -26.53 7.15 -8.98
C PRO A 606 -26.36 6.66 -7.53
N PHE A 607 -26.90 7.40 -6.56
CA PHE A 607 -26.89 6.99 -5.15
C PHE A 607 -27.83 5.78 -4.94
N ASP A 608 -27.24 4.60 -4.75
CA ASP A 608 -27.98 3.34 -4.61
C ASP A 608 -28.48 3.13 -3.17
N THR A 609 -29.64 3.71 -2.86
CA THR A 609 -30.29 3.59 -1.54
C THR A 609 -30.65 2.15 -1.20
N LYS A 610 -31.01 1.33 -2.19
CA LYS A 610 -31.38 -0.08 -1.98
C LYS A 610 -30.19 -0.87 -1.48
N LYS A 611 -29.03 -0.77 -2.16
CA LYS A 611 -27.80 -1.41 -1.69
C LYS A 611 -27.34 -0.86 -0.35
N GLN A 612 -27.55 0.43 -0.07
CA GLN A 612 -27.17 1.00 1.23
C GLN A 612 -27.88 0.33 2.42
N PHE A 613 -29.17 0.01 2.29
CA PHE A 613 -29.93 -0.65 3.36
C PHE A 613 -29.82 -2.18 3.35
N PHE A 614 -29.54 -2.76 2.18
CA PHE A 614 -29.41 -4.21 2.01
C PHE A 614 -28.03 -4.72 2.43
N ASN A 615 -26.93 -4.05 2.05
CA ASN A 615 -25.57 -4.49 2.38
C ASN A 615 -25.23 -4.08 3.82
N ARG A 616 -25.33 -5.05 4.74
CA ARG A 616 -25.14 -4.87 6.18
C ARG A 616 -23.80 -5.43 6.60
N TYR A 617 -22.87 -4.51 6.81
CA TYR A 617 -21.47 -4.82 7.06
C TYR A 617 -21.20 -5.18 8.52
N TYR A 618 -20.33 -6.16 8.70
CA TYR A 618 -19.63 -6.46 9.94
C TYR A 618 -18.11 -6.33 9.70
N HIS A 619 -17.40 -5.67 10.61
CA HIS A 619 -15.95 -5.52 10.52
C HIS A 619 -15.31 -6.30 11.66
N GLY A 620 -14.67 -7.42 11.33
CA GLY A 620 -14.13 -8.37 12.31
C GLY A 620 -14.09 -9.80 11.76
N THR A 621 -13.39 -10.67 12.47
CA THR A 621 -13.10 -12.05 12.02
C THR A 621 -14.33 -12.93 11.95
N PHE A 622 -15.22 -12.86 12.94
CA PHE A 622 -16.44 -13.67 13.02
C PHE A 622 -17.62 -12.78 13.42
N PRO A 623 -18.67 -12.67 12.59
CA PRO A 623 -19.93 -12.03 12.98
C PRO A 623 -20.52 -12.63 14.25
N THR A 624 -21.12 -11.80 15.10
CA THR A 624 -21.82 -12.28 16.30
C THR A 624 -23.15 -12.97 15.94
N PRO A 625 -23.67 -13.87 16.81
CA PRO A 625 -24.98 -14.49 16.58
C PRO A 625 -26.10 -13.48 16.33
N GLU A 626 -26.09 -12.33 17.00
CA GLU A 626 -27.07 -11.26 16.83
C GLU A 626 -26.96 -10.61 15.45
N VAL A 627 -25.76 -10.35 14.96
CA VAL A 627 -25.55 -9.78 13.61
C VAL A 627 -26.09 -10.74 12.54
N ILE A 628 -25.85 -12.04 12.70
CA ILE A 628 -26.35 -13.08 11.79
C ILE A 628 -27.89 -13.15 11.84
N ALA A 629 -28.46 -13.22 13.04
CA ALA A 629 -29.91 -13.33 13.23
C ALA A 629 -30.69 -12.11 12.70
N ASN A 630 -30.02 -10.97 12.49
CA ASN A 630 -30.64 -9.71 12.07
C ASN A 630 -30.20 -9.24 10.66
N GLY A 631 -29.80 -10.19 9.82
CA GLY A 631 -29.63 -9.96 8.38
C GLY A 631 -28.30 -9.34 7.96
N GLY A 632 -27.25 -9.40 8.80
CA GLY A 632 -25.89 -9.16 8.34
C GLY A 632 -25.56 -10.06 7.14
N ASN A 633 -24.80 -9.53 6.17
CA ASN A 633 -24.53 -10.25 4.92
C ASN A 633 -23.22 -9.86 4.21
N VAL A 634 -22.44 -8.94 4.77
CA VAL A 634 -21.10 -8.61 4.27
C VAL A 634 -20.14 -8.56 5.44
N MET A 635 -18.98 -9.20 5.33
CA MET A 635 -17.91 -9.07 6.32
C MET A 635 -16.60 -8.61 5.71
N ASN A 636 -15.85 -7.85 6.50
CA ASN A 636 -14.47 -7.48 6.21
C ASN A 636 -13.55 -8.18 7.22
N ILE A 637 -12.65 -9.03 6.72
CA ILE A 637 -11.59 -9.66 7.50
C ILE A 637 -10.33 -8.80 7.41
N HIS A 638 -9.85 -8.32 8.55
CA HIS A 638 -8.62 -7.55 8.66
C HIS A 638 -7.37 -8.42 8.50
N HIS A 639 -6.18 -7.82 8.39
CA HIS A 639 -4.92 -8.56 8.59
C HIS A 639 -4.73 -8.96 10.08
N ALA A 640 -3.61 -9.63 10.41
CA ALA A 640 -3.33 -10.15 11.75
C ALA A 640 -4.40 -11.13 12.27
N THR A 641 -5.02 -11.88 11.35
CA THR A 641 -5.95 -12.97 11.65
C THR A 641 -5.39 -14.28 11.11
N GLU A 642 -5.89 -15.42 11.55
CA GLU A 642 -5.44 -16.71 10.99
C GLU A 642 -5.78 -16.91 9.50
N PHE A 643 -6.72 -16.12 8.97
CA PHE A 643 -7.16 -16.15 7.56
C PHE A 643 -6.36 -15.20 6.68
N ASN A 644 -5.92 -14.07 7.23
CA ASN A 644 -5.09 -13.08 6.57
C ASN A 644 -4.01 -12.58 7.55
N PRO A 645 -2.95 -13.39 7.81
CA PRO A 645 -2.04 -13.12 8.92
C PRO A 645 -1.12 -11.92 8.68
N TYR A 646 -0.71 -11.71 7.43
CA TYR A 646 0.36 -10.76 7.10
C TYR A 646 -0.19 -9.59 6.28
N ILE A 647 0.12 -8.37 6.71
CA ILE A 647 -0.33 -7.15 6.07
C ILE A 647 0.13 -7.12 4.62
N ASN A 648 -0.82 -6.88 3.73
CA ASN A 648 -0.63 -6.80 2.29
C ASN A 648 0.06 -8.02 1.63
N TYR A 649 0.01 -9.21 2.27
CA TYR A 649 0.50 -10.45 1.69
C TYR A 649 -0.44 -11.65 1.97
N PRO A 650 -1.65 -11.67 1.38
CA PRO A 650 -2.72 -12.65 1.66
C PRO A 650 -2.50 -14.03 1.00
N PHE A 651 -1.26 -14.48 0.83
CA PHE A 651 -0.94 -15.67 0.03
C PHE A 651 -0.37 -16.84 0.82
N ILE A 652 -0.25 -16.71 2.14
CA ILE A 652 0.28 -17.79 3.00
C ILE A 652 -0.86 -18.67 3.53
N ALA A 653 -1.90 -18.08 4.12
CA ALA A 653 -3.00 -18.81 4.75
C ALA A 653 -4.11 -19.27 3.77
N GLN A 654 -3.74 -19.66 2.54
CA GLN A 654 -4.65 -19.93 1.43
C GLN A 654 -5.79 -20.90 1.79
N LYS A 655 -5.44 -22.05 2.38
CA LYS A 655 -6.44 -23.07 2.75
C LYS A 655 -7.46 -22.52 3.74
N LYS A 656 -7.00 -21.87 4.81
CA LYS A 656 -7.88 -21.28 5.83
C LYS A 656 -8.75 -20.18 5.26
N MET A 657 -8.18 -19.30 4.42
CA MET A 657 -8.94 -18.24 3.75
C MET A 657 -10.04 -18.81 2.84
N LYS A 658 -9.73 -19.82 2.05
CA LYS A 658 -10.73 -20.48 1.20
C LYS A 658 -11.84 -21.14 2.01
N GLU A 659 -11.49 -21.88 3.06
CA GLU A 659 -12.47 -22.56 3.92
C GLU A 659 -13.43 -21.58 4.59
N ILE A 660 -12.95 -20.46 5.12
CA ILE A 660 -13.83 -19.45 5.74
C ILE A 660 -14.72 -18.75 4.70
N VAL A 661 -14.21 -18.47 3.50
CA VAL A 661 -15.01 -17.88 2.42
C VAL A 661 -16.14 -18.83 2.01
N GLU A 662 -15.82 -20.10 1.75
CA GLU A 662 -16.81 -21.14 1.39
C GLU A 662 -17.86 -21.36 2.48
N GLU A 663 -17.47 -21.31 3.76
CA GLU A 663 -18.39 -21.43 4.89
C GLU A 663 -19.44 -20.31 4.87
N TRP A 664 -19.00 -19.07 4.66
CA TRP A 664 -19.88 -17.91 4.71
C TRP A 664 -20.70 -17.72 3.44
N HIS A 665 -20.18 -18.12 2.29
CA HIS A 665 -20.97 -18.18 1.05
C HIS A 665 -22.16 -19.12 1.16
N LYS A 666 -22.01 -20.28 1.82
CA LYS A 666 -23.14 -21.20 2.10
C LYS A 666 -24.25 -20.55 2.94
N LYS A 667 -23.93 -19.48 3.67
CA LYS A 667 -24.86 -18.68 4.48
C LYS A 667 -25.34 -17.43 3.74
N ASN A 668 -25.03 -17.27 2.45
CA ASN A 668 -25.31 -16.09 1.63
C ASN A 668 -24.62 -14.80 2.12
N TRP A 669 -23.44 -14.93 2.73
CA TRP A 669 -22.60 -13.79 3.09
C TRP A 669 -21.57 -13.52 2.01
N LYS A 670 -21.19 -12.25 1.87
CA LYS A 670 -19.99 -11.83 1.12
C LYS A 670 -18.81 -11.65 2.07
N VAL A 671 -17.64 -12.11 1.65
CA VAL A 671 -16.40 -12.04 2.43
C VAL A 671 -15.36 -11.21 1.69
N LYS A 672 -14.89 -10.14 2.35
CA LYS A 672 -13.86 -9.25 1.82
C LYS A 672 -12.65 -9.24 2.74
N ILE A 673 -11.48 -8.90 2.19
CA ILE A 673 -10.23 -8.89 2.95
C ILE A 673 -9.53 -7.55 2.89
N TYR A 674 -8.75 -7.24 3.94
CA TYR A 674 -7.75 -6.18 3.93
C TYR A 674 -6.64 -6.52 2.92
N TYR A 675 -6.46 -5.70 1.89
CA TYR A 675 -5.33 -5.83 0.95
C TYR A 675 -5.05 -4.51 0.20
N THR A 676 -3.99 -3.80 0.60
CA THR A 676 -3.52 -2.53 0.02
C THR A 676 -2.06 -2.65 -0.46
N VAL A 677 -1.39 -1.53 -0.77
CA VAL A 677 -0.02 -1.49 -1.33
C VAL A 677 0.90 -0.45 -0.67
N ARG A 678 0.55 0.07 0.51
CA ARG A 678 1.39 1.07 1.20
C ARG A 678 2.68 0.46 1.78
N GLU A 679 2.61 -0.78 2.20
CA GLU A 679 3.67 -1.48 2.91
C GLU A 679 3.60 -2.99 2.63
N LEU A 680 4.70 -3.70 2.86
CA LEU A 680 4.80 -5.14 2.64
C LEU A 680 5.36 -5.86 3.86
N SER A 681 4.73 -6.96 4.22
CA SER A 681 5.17 -7.86 5.29
C SER A 681 6.59 -8.41 5.06
N ASN A 682 7.35 -8.60 6.14
CA ASN A 682 8.58 -9.37 6.15
C ASN A 682 8.39 -10.87 5.83
N HIS A 683 7.15 -11.37 5.83
CA HIS A 683 6.80 -12.74 5.42
C HIS A 683 6.57 -12.89 3.91
N LEU A 684 6.75 -11.80 3.13
CA LEU A 684 6.75 -11.83 1.68
C LEU A 684 7.81 -12.81 1.16
N THR A 685 7.39 -13.84 0.40
CA THR A 685 8.31 -14.85 -0.13
C THR A 685 9.31 -14.22 -1.11
N GLU A 686 8.88 -13.28 -1.94
CA GLU A 686 9.67 -12.62 -2.97
C GLU A 686 10.59 -11.47 -2.45
N ILE A 687 10.71 -11.26 -1.13
CA ILE A 687 11.38 -10.09 -0.55
C ILE A 687 12.81 -9.89 -1.06
N TRP A 688 13.57 -10.98 -1.24
CA TRP A 688 14.95 -10.94 -1.73
C TRP A 688 15.05 -10.56 -3.22
N ALA A 689 14.08 -11.00 -4.02
CA ALA A 689 13.98 -10.59 -5.41
C ALA A 689 13.64 -9.10 -5.51
N LEU A 690 12.73 -8.59 -4.67
CA LEU A 690 12.41 -7.16 -4.64
C LEU A 690 13.60 -6.32 -4.17
N ARG A 691 14.34 -6.78 -3.15
CA ARG A 691 15.56 -6.12 -2.68
C ARG A 691 16.63 -6.01 -3.78
N SER A 692 16.71 -7.01 -4.66
CA SER A 692 17.65 -6.98 -5.80
C SER A 692 17.32 -5.90 -6.85
N LEU A 693 16.10 -5.35 -6.85
CA LEU A 693 15.68 -4.24 -7.72
C LEU A 693 16.08 -2.86 -7.17
N GLY A 694 16.84 -2.82 -6.07
CA GLY A 694 17.16 -1.58 -5.35
C GLY A 694 15.92 -0.97 -4.71
N ASN A 695 15.80 0.36 -4.79
CA ASN A 695 14.68 1.09 -4.18
C ASN A 695 13.45 1.21 -5.12
N GLU A 696 13.33 0.33 -6.12
CA GLU A 696 12.18 0.38 -7.04
C GLU A 696 10.87 0.05 -6.31
N VAL A 697 10.85 -1.05 -5.54
CA VAL A 697 9.63 -1.55 -4.89
C VAL A 697 9.65 -1.29 -3.39
N LEU A 698 10.75 -1.60 -2.71
CA LEU A 698 10.91 -1.33 -1.28
C LEU A 698 11.57 0.05 -1.13
N ALA A 699 11.00 0.92 -0.29
CA ALA A 699 11.60 2.22 -0.03
C ALA A 699 12.89 2.05 0.77
N GLY A 700 13.94 2.79 0.38
CA GLY A 700 15.19 2.82 1.13
C GLY A 700 15.02 3.44 2.54
N GLY A 701 16.07 3.36 3.35
CA GLY A 701 16.07 3.94 4.70
C GLY A 701 17.26 3.46 5.52
N ARG A 702 17.35 3.94 6.77
CA ARG A 702 18.44 3.59 7.70
C ARG A 702 18.28 2.21 8.34
N GLY A 703 17.14 1.53 8.13
CA GLY A 703 16.79 0.30 8.84
C GLY A 703 16.28 0.55 10.27
N GLY A 704 16.14 -0.51 11.06
CA GLY A 704 15.61 -0.52 12.42
C GLY A 704 14.33 -1.34 12.56
N GLY A 705 13.53 -1.09 13.60
CA GLY A 705 12.26 -1.80 13.81
C GLY A 705 12.46 -3.22 14.37
N TYR A 706 11.66 -4.17 13.91
CA TYR A 706 11.67 -5.56 14.41
C TYR A 706 13.02 -6.26 14.17
N GLN A 707 13.34 -7.23 15.04
CA GLN A 707 14.63 -7.93 15.09
C GLN A 707 14.98 -8.60 13.76
N TRP A 708 14.02 -9.32 13.17
CA TRP A 708 14.22 -9.99 11.89
C TRP A 708 14.66 -9.00 10.79
N LEU A 709 14.08 -7.79 10.75
CA LEU A 709 14.48 -6.78 9.77
C LEU A 709 15.93 -6.31 9.99
N GLN A 710 16.35 -6.16 11.25
CA GLN A 710 17.72 -5.77 11.59
C GLN A 710 18.74 -6.88 11.35
N GLU A 711 18.34 -8.14 11.55
CA GLU A 711 19.17 -9.33 11.39
C GLU A 711 19.38 -9.70 9.92
N HIS A 712 18.32 -9.60 9.09
CA HIS A 712 18.32 -10.09 7.72
C HIS A 712 18.44 -8.96 6.68
N LEU A 713 17.76 -7.83 6.89
CA LEU A 713 17.84 -6.71 5.96
C LEU A 713 18.97 -5.74 6.32
N VAL A 714 19.28 -5.56 7.60
CA VAL A 714 20.32 -4.66 8.12
C VAL A 714 20.06 -3.17 7.83
N ASN A 715 19.99 -2.77 6.56
CA ASN A 715 19.84 -1.40 6.08
C ASN A 715 19.05 -1.33 4.75
N HIS A 716 18.89 -0.12 4.19
CA HIS A 716 18.20 0.13 2.91
C HIS A 716 16.71 -0.26 2.92
N TYR A 717 16.07 -0.10 4.08
CA TYR A 717 14.61 -0.19 4.22
C TYR A 717 14.11 0.81 5.26
N THR A 718 12.80 1.08 5.23
CA THR A 718 12.11 1.88 6.25
C THR A 718 11.03 1.01 6.92
N PRO A 719 11.10 0.77 8.25
CA PRO A 719 10.05 0.06 8.99
C PRO A 719 8.70 0.77 8.90
N GLN A 720 7.61 0.00 8.89
CA GLN A 720 6.23 0.48 8.97
C GLN A 720 5.46 -0.29 10.05
N TRP A 721 4.23 -0.73 9.76
CA TRP A 721 3.34 -1.37 10.70
C TRP A 721 3.99 -2.58 11.37
N TYR A 722 3.77 -2.71 12.67
CA TYR A 722 4.19 -3.86 13.47
C TYR A 722 2.98 -4.45 14.18
N THR A 723 2.84 -5.77 14.15
CA THR A 723 1.86 -6.50 14.94
C THR A 723 2.42 -7.83 15.40
N HIS A 724 2.44 -8.03 16.71
CA HIS A 724 2.69 -9.34 17.29
C HIS A 724 1.47 -10.26 17.05
N LEU A 725 1.70 -11.48 16.56
CA LEU A 725 0.65 -12.41 16.13
C LEU A 725 0.16 -13.36 17.24
N GLY A 726 0.73 -13.26 18.43
CA GLY A 726 0.32 -14.02 19.62
C GLY A 726 0.95 -15.42 19.74
N ASN A 727 1.68 -15.87 18.72
CA ASN A 727 2.36 -17.16 18.66
C ASN A 727 3.89 -17.04 18.79
N GLY A 728 4.40 -15.89 19.27
CA GLY A 728 5.84 -15.58 19.31
C GLY A 728 6.43 -15.27 17.93
N ASP A 729 5.59 -14.91 16.96
CA ASP A 729 5.99 -14.28 15.70
C ASP A 729 5.36 -12.88 15.59
N ALA A 730 5.96 -12.06 14.73
CA ALA A 730 5.42 -10.76 14.39
C ALA A 730 5.36 -10.56 12.87
N ASP A 731 4.36 -9.79 12.45
CA ASP A 731 4.32 -9.16 11.15
C ASP A 731 4.95 -7.76 11.26
N ALA A 732 6.07 -7.57 10.57
CA ALA A 732 6.86 -6.34 10.60
C ALA A 732 7.02 -5.81 9.18
N ALA A 733 6.17 -4.85 8.83
CA ALA A 733 6.06 -4.35 7.48
C ALA A 733 7.15 -3.34 7.13
N ILE A 734 7.40 -3.23 5.83
CA ILE A 734 8.39 -2.37 5.20
C ILE A 734 7.68 -1.41 4.27
N LEU A 735 8.09 -0.15 4.27
CA LEU A 735 7.53 0.87 3.40
C LEU A 735 7.76 0.51 1.93
N ASN A 736 6.69 0.57 1.14
CA ASN A 736 6.82 0.48 -0.31
C ASN A 736 7.32 1.81 -0.89
N GLY A 737 8.08 1.72 -1.98
CA GLY A 737 8.50 2.87 -2.78
C GLY A 737 7.32 3.58 -3.45
N SER A 738 7.62 4.51 -4.35
CA SER A 738 6.63 5.18 -5.20
C SER A 738 5.98 4.20 -6.20
N GLU A 739 5.20 4.74 -7.15
CA GLU A 739 4.64 3.94 -8.25
C GLU A 739 5.72 3.06 -8.90
N SER A 740 5.46 1.75 -8.92
CA SER A 740 6.40 0.74 -9.38
C SER A 740 5.67 -0.44 -9.99
N ARG A 741 6.43 -1.36 -10.60
CA ARG A 741 5.90 -2.60 -11.16
C ARG A 741 5.25 -3.53 -10.11
N TRP A 742 5.38 -3.22 -8.81
CA TRP A 742 4.63 -3.90 -7.75
C TRP A 742 3.11 -3.76 -7.88
N TYR A 743 2.61 -2.67 -8.47
CA TYR A 743 1.18 -2.54 -8.73
C TYR A 743 0.68 -3.57 -9.76
N ASN A 744 1.54 -4.01 -10.70
CA ASN A 744 1.21 -5.12 -11.59
C ASN A 744 1.11 -6.44 -10.82
N TYR A 745 2.04 -6.69 -9.88
CA TYR A 745 1.98 -7.83 -8.97
C TYR A 745 0.69 -7.83 -8.15
N TYR A 746 0.34 -6.69 -7.57
CA TYR A 746 -0.86 -6.52 -6.76
C TYR A 746 -2.15 -6.82 -7.55
N ILE A 747 -2.26 -6.33 -8.79
CA ILE A 747 -3.44 -6.55 -9.64
C ILE A 747 -3.59 -8.02 -10.05
N GLU A 748 -2.50 -8.69 -10.40
CA GLU A 748 -2.54 -10.15 -10.65
C GLU A 748 -2.81 -10.94 -9.38
N GLY A 749 -2.23 -10.53 -8.26
CA GLY A 749 -2.49 -11.12 -6.95
C GLY A 749 -3.98 -11.06 -6.59
N LEU A 750 -4.61 -9.90 -6.82
CA LEU A 750 -6.05 -9.72 -6.66
C LEU A 750 -6.86 -10.66 -7.57
N ASN A 751 -6.53 -10.74 -8.86
CA ASN A 751 -7.14 -11.69 -9.80
C ASN A 751 -7.03 -13.14 -9.29
N TRP A 752 -5.85 -13.51 -8.81
CA TRP A 752 -5.58 -14.85 -8.30
C TRP A 752 -6.39 -15.15 -7.04
N LEU A 753 -6.47 -14.21 -6.09
CA LEU A 753 -7.29 -14.37 -4.87
C LEU A 753 -8.77 -14.50 -5.19
N MET A 754 -9.30 -13.67 -6.10
CA MET A 754 -10.69 -13.75 -6.56
C MET A 754 -11.00 -15.11 -7.19
N LYS A 755 -10.08 -15.68 -7.98
CA LYS A 755 -10.28 -16.98 -8.65
C LYS A 755 -10.13 -18.18 -7.73
N ASN A 756 -9.18 -18.12 -6.80
CA ASN A 756 -8.77 -19.31 -6.03
C ASN A 756 -9.36 -19.35 -4.63
N MET A 757 -9.52 -18.18 -3.99
CA MET A 757 -10.10 -18.02 -2.65
C MET A 757 -11.57 -17.58 -2.69
N ASP A 758 -12.07 -17.18 -3.86
CA ASP A 758 -13.45 -16.71 -4.10
C ASP A 758 -13.88 -15.51 -3.24
N ILE A 759 -12.94 -14.66 -2.81
CA ILE A 759 -13.26 -13.43 -2.08
C ILE A 759 -14.22 -12.54 -2.90
N ASP A 760 -15.11 -11.82 -2.22
CA ASP A 760 -16.08 -10.91 -2.83
C ASP A 760 -15.53 -9.50 -3.07
N GLY A 761 -14.32 -9.25 -2.59
CA GLY A 761 -13.55 -8.05 -2.88
C GLY A 761 -12.77 -7.53 -1.68
N LEU A 762 -12.60 -6.22 -1.61
CA LEU A 762 -11.58 -5.59 -0.79
C LEU A 762 -12.14 -4.62 0.24
N TYR A 763 -11.42 -4.57 1.36
CA TYR A 763 -11.37 -3.45 2.31
C TYR A 763 -10.04 -2.72 2.12
N LEU A 764 -10.11 -1.44 1.78
CA LEU A 764 -8.97 -0.57 1.59
C LEU A 764 -8.88 0.44 2.73
N ASP A 765 -7.74 0.49 3.40
CA ASP A 765 -7.45 1.37 4.52
C ASP A 765 -6.44 2.43 4.07
N ASP A 766 -6.97 3.56 3.60
CA ASP A 766 -6.29 4.53 2.75
C ASP A 766 -5.62 3.87 1.52
N VAL A 767 -5.19 4.68 0.55
CA VAL A 767 -4.47 4.16 -0.63
C VAL A 767 -3.34 5.10 -1.02
N SER A 768 -2.32 4.57 -1.68
CA SER A 768 -1.17 5.33 -2.21
C SER A 768 -1.09 5.33 -3.73
N PHE A 769 -1.99 4.64 -4.42
CA PHE A 769 -2.07 4.59 -5.87
C PHE A 769 -3.06 5.62 -6.42
N ASP A 770 -2.92 5.92 -7.72
CA ASP A 770 -3.81 6.83 -8.43
C ASP A 770 -5.08 6.14 -8.96
N ARG A 771 -5.92 6.91 -9.65
CA ARG A 771 -7.16 6.39 -10.24
C ARG A 771 -6.95 5.34 -11.34
N HIS A 772 -5.81 5.34 -12.02
CA HIS A 772 -5.53 4.35 -13.07
C HIS A 772 -5.40 2.96 -12.47
N ILE A 773 -4.76 2.84 -11.31
CA ILE A 773 -4.62 1.55 -10.62
C ILE A 773 -5.97 1.02 -10.10
N ILE A 774 -6.79 1.83 -9.42
CA ILE A 774 -8.12 1.36 -8.97
C ILE A 774 -9.05 1.02 -10.15
N GLN A 775 -8.95 1.73 -11.27
CA GLN A 775 -9.69 1.39 -12.49
C GLN A 775 -9.27 0.01 -13.01
N ARG A 776 -7.95 -0.29 -13.04
CA ARG A 776 -7.45 -1.64 -13.38
C ARG A 776 -7.94 -2.70 -12.39
N MET A 777 -7.86 -2.43 -11.08
CA MET A 777 -8.35 -3.33 -10.03
C MET A 777 -9.82 -3.68 -10.28
N ARG A 778 -10.68 -2.66 -10.47
CA ARG A 778 -12.11 -2.85 -10.66
C ARG A 778 -12.41 -3.72 -11.88
N ARG A 779 -11.77 -3.44 -13.02
CA ARG A 779 -11.93 -4.28 -14.23
C ARG A 779 -11.56 -5.73 -13.98
N VAL A 780 -10.42 -5.97 -13.33
CA VAL A 780 -9.92 -7.32 -13.06
C VAL A 780 -10.84 -8.10 -12.11
N MET A 781 -11.35 -7.43 -11.08
CA MET A 781 -12.32 -8.03 -10.17
C MET A 781 -13.62 -8.38 -10.91
N GLU A 782 -14.16 -7.46 -11.72
CA GLU A 782 -15.38 -7.68 -12.49
C GLU A 782 -15.26 -8.78 -13.56
N MET A 783 -14.08 -8.94 -14.16
CA MET A 783 -13.78 -10.05 -15.08
C MET A 783 -13.93 -11.43 -14.42
N THR A 784 -13.66 -11.51 -13.12
CA THR A 784 -13.74 -12.76 -12.36
C THR A 784 -15.09 -12.93 -11.68
N LYS A 785 -15.59 -11.88 -11.01
CA LYS A 785 -16.80 -11.94 -10.20
C LYS A 785 -17.62 -10.65 -10.36
N PRO A 786 -18.62 -10.64 -11.27
CA PRO A 786 -19.58 -9.56 -11.34
C PRO A 786 -20.26 -9.34 -9.99
N GLY A 787 -20.38 -8.08 -9.55
CA GLY A 787 -20.92 -7.74 -8.23
C GLY A 787 -19.92 -7.85 -7.07
N CYS A 788 -18.62 -7.95 -7.39
CA CYS A 788 -17.51 -7.71 -6.47
C CYS A 788 -17.62 -6.32 -5.82
N MET A 789 -16.99 -6.17 -4.66
CA MET A 789 -17.17 -4.99 -3.82
C MET A 789 -15.84 -4.42 -3.31
N ILE A 790 -15.68 -3.11 -3.40
CA ILE A 790 -14.56 -2.39 -2.78
C ILE A 790 -15.14 -1.37 -1.79
N ASP A 791 -14.67 -1.40 -0.54
CA ASP A 791 -14.90 -0.30 0.39
C ASP A 791 -13.62 0.43 0.75
N LEU A 792 -13.73 1.76 0.86
CA LEU A 792 -12.61 2.64 1.18
C LEU A 792 -12.82 3.26 2.55
N HIS A 793 -11.85 3.06 3.42
CA HIS A 793 -11.71 3.69 4.71
C HIS A 793 -10.60 4.74 4.66
N SER A 794 -10.72 5.78 5.50
CA SER A 794 -9.71 6.83 5.61
C SER A 794 -9.72 7.46 7.00
N ASN A 795 -8.52 7.81 7.45
CA ASN A 795 -8.27 8.40 8.76
C ASN A 795 -7.80 9.84 8.65
N THR A 796 -8.29 10.71 9.55
CA THR A 796 -7.89 12.12 9.63
C THR A 796 -6.46 12.38 10.10
N ALA A 797 -5.80 11.39 10.73
CA ALA A 797 -4.36 11.40 10.91
C ALA A 797 -3.62 11.42 9.56
N PHE A 798 -4.25 10.90 8.49
CA PHE A 798 -3.73 10.88 7.13
C PHE A 798 -4.43 11.90 6.21
N SER A 799 -5.68 12.29 6.47
CA SER A 799 -6.47 13.16 5.59
C SER A 799 -6.94 14.45 6.28
N LEU A 800 -6.96 15.57 5.56
CA LEU A 800 -7.59 16.81 6.06
C LEU A 800 -9.09 16.90 5.69
N GLY A 801 -9.50 16.14 4.67
CA GLY A 801 -10.87 16.00 4.17
C GLY A 801 -10.94 14.82 3.22
N SER A 802 -11.31 13.65 3.74
CA SER A 802 -11.19 12.37 3.04
C SER A 802 -12.00 12.32 1.74
N ALA A 803 -13.12 13.05 1.67
CA ALA A 803 -13.99 13.02 0.51
C ALA A 803 -13.34 13.63 -0.73
N ASN A 804 -12.77 14.83 -0.62
CA ASN A 804 -12.13 15.49 -1.75
C ASN A 804 -10.81 14.81 -2.16
N GLN A 805 -10.02 14.37 -1.18
CA GLN A 805 -8.72 13.73 -1.44
C GLN A 805 -8.86 12.38 -2.18
N ASN A 806 -9.94 11.64 -1.94
CA ASN A 806 -10.18 10.34 -2.56
C ASN A 806 -11.21 10.37 -3.71
N MET A 807 -11.68 11.56 -4.14
CA MET A 807 -12.84 11.63 -5.02
C MET A 807 -12.63 10.97 -6.39
N GLU A 808 -11.39 10.99 -6.91
CA GLU A 808 -11.05 10.31 -8.17
C GLU A 808 -11.17 8.77 -8.10
N ILE A 809 -11.22 8.19 -6.90
CA ILE A 809 -11.38 6.75 -6.66
C ILE A 809 -12.87 6.35 -6.63
N PHE A 810 -13.77 7.29 -6.34
CA PHE A 810 -15.20 7.05 -6.15
C PHE A 810 -15.90 6.31 -7.30
N PRO A 811 -15.58 6.54 -8.59
CA PRO A 811 -16.19 5.78 -9.68
C PRO A 811 -16.04 4.24 -9.53
N TYR A 812 -15.00 3.79 -8.83
CA TYR A 812 -14.55 2.40 -8.81
C TYR A 812 -14.80 1.66 -7.49
N ILE A 813 -15.35 2.34 -6.49
CA ILE A 813 -15.65 1.76 -5.16
C ILE A 813 -17.15 1.71 -4.91
N ASP A 814 -17.59 0.84 -4.01
CA ASP A 814 -19.02 0.62 -3.73
C ASP A 814 -19.51 1.33 -2.47
N LYS A 815 -18.59 1.58 -1.52
CA LYS A 815 -18.93 2.17 -0.22
C LYS A 815 -17.73 2.83 0.43
N THR A 816 -17.95 3.85 1.26
CA THR A 816 -16.93 4.41 2.15
C THR A 816 -17.18 4.04 3.61
N TRP A 817 -16.14 4.13 4.43
CA TRP A 817 -16.21 4.05 5.88
C TRP A 817 -15.38 5.17 6.50
N PHE A 818 -15.76 6.40 6.16
CA PHE A 818 -15.12 7.63 6.65
C PHE A 818 -15.67 8.01 8.02
N GLY A 819 -14.80 8.59 8.85
CA GLY A 819 -15.17 9.00 10.21
C GLY A 819 -14.06 8.91 11.24
N GLU A 820 -12.91 8.30 10.92
CA GLU A 820 -11.87 8.09 11.91
C GLU A 820 -11.22 9.41 12.31
N GLY A 821 -11.32 9.73 13.61
CA GLY A 821 -10.90 11.01 14.18
C GLY A 821 -11.88 12.16 13.99
N PHE A 822 -13.03 11.97 13.32
CA PHE A 822 -14.09 12.98 13.31
C PHE A 822 -14.82 13.03 14.65
N ASN A 823 -14.96 14.24 15.20
CA ASN A 823 -15.85 14.49 16.33
C ASN A 823 -17.23 14.91 15.83
N PHE A 824 -18.13 13.94 15.76
CA PHE A 824 -19.50 14.09 15.29
C PHE A 824 -20.35 15.12 16.06
N ASP A 825 -20.01 15.46 17.30
CA ASP A 825 -20.72 16.47 18.09
C ASP A 825 -20.34 17.91 17.74
N LEU A 826 -19.11 18.10 17.26
CA LEU A 826 -18.57 19.40 16.87
C LEU A 826 -18.89 19.76 15.42
N MET A 827 -18.99 18.75 14.54
CA MET A 827 -19.15 18.99 13.11
C MET A 827 -20.58 19.39 12.71
N PRO A 828 -20.75 20.46 11.91
CA PRO A 828 -22.06 20.98 11.49
C PRO A 828 -22.73 20.09 10.42
N ALA A 829 -24.03 20.28 10.17
CA ALA A 829 -24.79 19.40 9.28
C ALA A 829 -24.26 19.38 7.83
N ASP A 830 -23.85 20.52 7.29
CA ASP A 830 -23.23 20.64 5.97
C ASP A 830 -21.89 19.90 5.86
N PHE A 831 -21.08 19.84 6.93
CA PHE A 831 -19.90 18.97 6.98
C PHE A 831 -20.31 17.49 6.88
N TRP A 832 -21.31 17.06 7.64
CA TRP A 832 -21.79 15.67 7.56
C TRP A 832 -22.27 15.31 6.15
N LEU A 833 -22.96 16.22 5.48
CA LEU A 833 -23.41 16.02 4.10
C LEU A 833 -22.22 15.86 3.13
N THR A 834 -21.19 16.69 3.28
CA THR A 834 -20.09 16.80 2.30
C THR A 834 -18.89 15.90 2.56
N GLU A 835 -18.59 15.54 3.80
CA GLU A 835 -17.41 14.76 4.18
C GLU A 835 -17.75 13.35 4.65
N VAL A 836 -18.98 13.13 5.15
CA VAL A 836 -19.38 11.86 5.76
C VAL A 836 -20.43 11.12 4.94
N SER A 837 -21.47 11.77 4.41
CA SER A 837 -22.62 11.08 3.83
C SER A 837 -22.35 10.38 2.50
N GLY A 838 -21.46 10.96 1.70
CA GLY A 838 -21.20 10.61 0.30
C GLY A 838 -22.38 10.79 -0.68
N ILE A 839 -23.53 11.33 -0.21
CA ILE A 839 -24.72 11.62 -1.03
C ILE A 839 -24.40 12.54 -2.23
N PRO A 840 -23.66 13.66 -2.08
CA PRO A 840 -23.34 14.54 -3.22
C PRO A 840 -22.50 13.87 -4.31
N PHE A 841 -21.83 12.76 -3.96
CA PHE A 841 -20.92 12.06 -4.85
C PHE A 841 -21.51 10.77 -5.42
N GLY A 842 -22.62 10.29 -4.85
CA GLY A 842 -23.24 9.03 -5.28
C GLY A 842 -22.59 7.77 -4.70
N ILE A 843 -21.80 7.91 -3.62
CA ILE A 843 -21.17 6.80 -2.91
C ILE A 843 -21.72 6.74 -1.49
N PRO A 844 -22.36 5.64 -1.06
CA PRO A 844 -22.84 5.54 0.31
C PRO A 844 -21.69 5.39 1.31
N ASN A 845 -21.93 5.80 2.55
CA ASN A 845 -21.00 5.66 3.67
C ASN A 845 -21.65 4.93 4.86
N ASP A 846 -20.83 4.31 5.71
CA ASP A 846 -21.24 3.88 7.06
C ASP A 846 -20.59 4.75 8.12
N ILE A 847 -21.22 4.90 9.29
CA ILE A 847 -20.60 5.63 10.40
C ILE A 847 -19.45 4.81 10.99
N LEU A 848 -18.29 5.45 11.17
CA LEU A 848 -17.17 4.91 11.93
C LEU A 848 -17.11 5.53 13.33
N MET A 849 -17.11 4.70 14.36
CA MET A 849 -17.20 5.11 15.77
C MET A 849 -15.83 5.18 16.49
N HIS A 850 -14.70 4.92 15.81
CA HIS A 850 -13.38 4.71 16.44
C HIS A 850 -12.92 5.83 17.40
N MET A 851 -13.38 7.08 17.21
CA MET A 851 -13.13 8.20 18.13
C MET A 851 -14.38 9.00 18.52
N SER A 852 -15.57 8.48 18.20
CA SER A 852 -16.85 9.13 18.54
C SER A 852 -17.62 8.26 19.54
N VAL A 853 -18.31 8.91 20.48
CA VAL A 853 -19.23 8.25 21.41
C VAL A 853 -20.71 8.44 21.02
N ASN A 854 -20.98 9.29 20.02
CA ASN A 854 -22.34 9.62 19.59
C ASN A 854 -22.69 8.89 18.28
N ASN A 855 -23.62 7.94 18.35
CA ASN A 855 -24.13 7.17 17.22
C ASN A 855 -25.44 7.74 16.62
N LYS A 856 -25.82 8.97 17.01
CA LYS A 856 -27.02 9.67 16.54
C LYS A 856 -26.77 10.42 15.23
N ARG A 857 -27.84 10.92 14.62
CA ARG A 857 -27.89 11.75 13.39
C ARG A 857 -27.50 11.04 12.10
N GLY A 858 -26.94 9.82 12.15
CA GLY A 858 -26.64 9.03 10.95
C GLY A 858 -27.82 8.82 10.02
N MET A 859 -29.01 8.57 10.59
CA MET A 859 -30.24 8.37 9.83
C MET A 859 -30.77 9.64 9.15
N ILE A 860 -30.18 10.82 9.39
CA ILE A 860 -30.41 12.00 8.52
C ILE A 860 -29.86 11.77 7.12
N TYR A 861 -28.85 10.91 6.97
CA TYR A 861 -28.10 10.66 5.74
C TYR A 861 -28.14 9.19 5.28
N ALA A 862 -29.11 8.40 5.77
CA ALA A 862 -29.26 6.97 5.48
C ALA A 862 -28.09 6.10 5.95
N MET A 863 -27.47 6.44 7.08
CA MET A 863 -26.33 5.71 7.63
C MET A 863 -26.57 5.23 9.05
N THR A 864 -25.90 4.13 9.39
CA THR A 864 -25.66 3.68 10.78
C THR A 864 -24.21 3.20 10.88
N HIS A 865 -23.73 2.90 12.09
CA HIS A 865 -22.45 2.23 12.24
C HIS A 865 -22.58 0.73 11.95
N ARG A 866 -21.50 0.12 11.45
CA ARG A 866 -21.43 -1.29 11.08
C ARG A 866 -21.75 -2.19 12.28
N GLY A 867 -22.46 -3.29 12.05
CA GLY A 867 -22.91 -4.22 13.12
C GLY A 867 -24.11 -3.77 13.95
N PHE A 868 -24.68 -2.57 13.76
CA PHE A 868 -25.79 -2.06 14.58
C PHE A 868 -27.16 -2.61 14.18
N TYR A 869 -27.41 -3.86 14.57
CA TYR A 869 -28.64 -4.58 14.22
C TYR A 869 -29.96 -3.97 14.70
N PRO A 870 -30.07 -3.20 15.81
CA PRO A 870 -31.35 -2.57 16.18
C PRO A 870 -31.88 -1.62 15.10
N MET A 871 -30.98 -0.92 14.39
CA MET A 871 -31.37 -0.07 13.28
C MET A 871 -31.77 -0.88 12.04
N TRP A 872 -31.11 -2.02 11.78
CA TRP A 872 -31.48 -2.91 10.68
C TRP A 872 -32.87 -3.53 10.87
N LYS A 873 -33.24 -3.89 12.10
CA LYS A 873 -34.62 -4.33 12.41
C LYS A 873 -35.64 -3.25 12.05
N LEU A 874 -35.39 -1.99 12.43
CA LEU A 874 -36.25 -0.87 12.05
C LEU A 874 -36.35 -0.73 10.52
N TRP A 875 -35.23 -0.87 9.81
CA TRP A 875 -35.20 -0.82 8.35
C TRP A 875 -36.10 -1.89 7.73
N ASP A 876 -36.06 -3.12 8.23
CA ASP A 876 -36.89 -4.23 7.76
C ASP A 876 -38.36 -4.04 8.11
N GLU A 877 -38.67 -3.71 9.37
CA GLU A 877 -40.04 -3.46 9.83
C GLU A 877 -40.71 -2.31 9.06
N PHE A 878 -39.95 -1.26 8.76
CA PHE A 878 -40.42 -0.16 7.95
C PHE A 878 -40.39 -0.47 6.45
N GLY A 879 -39.67 -1.48 5.96
CA GLY A 879 -39.41 -1.71 4.53
C GLY A 879 -38.73 -0.50 3.88
N ILE A 880 -37.65 -0.02 4.50
CA ILE A 880 -36.97 1.23 4.12
C ILE A 880 -36.33 1.17 2.73
N SER A 881 -35.95 -0.02 2.25
CA SER A 881 -35.32 -0.22 0.95
C SER A 881 -36.22 0.20 -0.23
N ASP A 882 -37.54 0.22 -0.04
CA ASP A 882 -38.50 0.67 -1.05
C ASP A 882 -38.84 2.17 -0.93
N SER A 883 -38.17 2.87 -0.02
CA SER A 883 -38.43 4.28 0.23
C SER A 883 -37.58 5.21 -0.65
N LYS A 884 -38.15 6.37 -0.97
CA LYS A 884 -37.42 7.50 -1.53
C LYS A 884 -36.94 8.40 -0.40
N ILE A 885 -35.67 8.78 -0.43
CA ILE A 885 -35.07 9.73 0.50
C ILE A 885 -35.37 11.15 0.00
N VAL A 886 -35.83 12.02 0.90
CA VAL A 886 -35.92 13.47 0.69
C VAL A 886 -35.37 14.14 1.94
N GLY A 887 -34.20 14.76 1.81
CA GLY A 887 -33.45 15.36 2.91
C GLY A 887 -33.72 16.85 3.10
N TYR A 888 -33.14 17.43 4.15
CA TYR A 888 -33.20 18.87 4.41
C TYR A 888 -32.44 19.70 3.37
N TRP A 889 -31.52 19.08 2.62
CA TRP A 889 -30.71 19.69 1.57
C TRP A 889 -31.46 19.82 0.24
N ASP A 890 -32.60 19.15 0.06
CA ASP A 890 -33.40 19.28 -1.16
C ASP A 890 -34.03 20.67 -1.24
N ALA A 891 -34.17 21.24 -2.44
CA ALA A 891 -34.78 22.56 -2.64
C ALA A 891 -36.24 22.64 -2.11
N HIS A 892 -36.92 21.50 -2.08
CA HIS A 892 -38.29 21.37 -1.57
C HIS A 892 -38.41 20.18 -0.62
N PRO A 893 -37.93 20.28 0.63
CA PRO A 893 -38.04 19.21 1.62
C PRO A 893 -39.51 18.87 1.89
N LEU A 894 -39.79 17.61 2.22
CA LEU A 894 -41.16 17.17 2.58
C LEU A 894 -41.55 17.52 4.01
N VAL A 895 -40.54 17.68 4.87
CA VAL A 895 -40.69 18.06 6.27
C VAL A 895 -39.76 19.20 6.55
N GLN A 896 -40.33 20.29 7.07
CA GLN A 896 -39.59 21.45 7.55
C GLN A 896 -39.80 21.59 9.05
N THR A 897 -38.80 22.17 9.70
CA THR A 897 -38.80 22.46 11.13
C THR A 897 -38.84 23.97 11.32
N ASN A 898 -39.41 24.44 12.42
CA ASN A 898 -39.34 25.85 12.81
C ASN A 898 -38.03 26.22 13.54
N ASN A 899 -37.01 25.36 13.47
CA ASN A 899 -35.72 25.55 14.14
C ASN A 899 -34.59 25.06 13.23
N GLU A 900 -33.73 26.00 12.80
CA GLU A 900 -32.67 25.73 11.84
C GLU A 900 -31.61 24.73 12.34
N GLN A 901 -31.46 24.56 13.65
CA GLN A 901 -30.55 23.59 14.25
C GLN A 901 -31.11 22.16 14.25
N ILE A 902 -32.39 21.99 13.89
CA ILE A 902 -33.03 20.69 13.74
C ILE A 902 -33.23 20.39 12.26
N LYS A 903 -32.49 19.42 11.73
CA LYS A 903 -32.63 18.98 10.34
C LYS A 903 -33.58 17.80 10.25
N ALA A 904 -34.32 17.72 9.14
CA ALA A 904 -35.30 16.66 8.91
C ALA A 904 -35.02 15.92 7.59
N THR A 905 -35.03 14.59 7.62
CA THR A 905 -34.98 13.73 6.43
C THR A 905 -36.17 12.78 6.42
N SER A 906 -36.77 12.59 5.26
CA SER A 906 -37.96 11.76 5.05
C SER A 906 -37.63 10.55 4.18
N TYR A 907 -38.06 9.38 4.61
CA TYR A 907 -38.03 8.12 3.86
C TYR A 907 -39.46 7.77 3.51
N VAL A 908 -39.84 7.97 2.25
CA VAL A 908 -41.25 7.93 1.83
C VAL A 908 -41.53 6.71 0.97
N LYS A 909 -42.55 5.95 1.33
CA LYS A 909 -43.10 4.86 0.53
C LYS A 909 -44.64 4.95 0.49
N SER A 910 -45.28 4.11 -0.31
CA SER A 910 -46.74 4.12 -0.40
C SER A 910 -47.40 3.90 0.96
N GLY A 911 -48.23 4.85 1.39
CA GLY A 911 -49.01 4.76 2.63
C GLY A 911 -48.24 4.99 3.95
N SER A 912 -46.93 5.27 3.90
CA SER A 912 -46.14 5.54 5.11
C SER A 912 -44.87 6.35 4.83
N ALA A 913 -44.45 7.15 5.82
CA ALA A 913 -43.19 7.87 5.81
C ALA A 913 -42.47 7.71 7.16
N LEU A 914 -41.16 7.50 7.13
CA LEU A 914 -40.28 7.57 8.29
C LEU A 914 -39.56 8.92 8.24
N ILE A 915 -39.73 9.72 9.28
CA ILE A 915 -39.15 11.06 9.43
C ILE A 915 -38.08 10.99 10.51
N VAL A 916 -36.88 11.47 10.19
CA VAL A 916 -35.76 11.56 11.13
C VAL A 916 -35.51 13.03 11.41
N LEU A 917 -35.50 13.41 12.68
CA LEU A 917 -35.16 14.75 13.14
C LEU A 917 -33.82 14.69 13.87
N GLY A 918 -32.82 15.46 13.46
CA GLY A 918 -31.49 15.47 14.06
C GLY A 918 -31.15 16.85 14.60
N SER A 919 -30.68 16.91 15.85
CA SER A 919 -30.33 18.17 16.53
C SER A 919 -28.83 18.43 16.48
N TRP A 920 -28.43 19.59 15.95
CA TRP A 920 -27.08 20.13 16.10
C TRP A 920 -26.96 21.13 17.27
N SER A 921 -28.05 21.38 18.00
CA SER A 921 -28.03 22.24 19.19
C SER A 921 -27.26 21.60 20.34
N ASN A 922 -26.64 22.46 21.15
CA ASN A 922 -26.06 22.12 22.46
C ASN A 922 -27.12 22.17 23.57
N GLN A 923 -28.36 22.55 23.25
CA GLN A 923 -29.46 22.71 24.18
C GLN A 923 -30.63 21.81 23.78
N LYS A 924 -31.53 21.57 24.74
CA LYS A 924 -32.81 20.92 24.49
C LYS A 924 -33.69 21.85 23.67
N GLU A 925 -34.17 21.37 22.52
CA GLU A 925 -34.94 22.16 21.57
C GLU A 925 -36.41 21.72 21.51
N LYS A 926 -37.30 22.69 21.29
CA LYS A 926 -38.72 22.46 21.00
C LYS A 926 -38.97 22.70 19.51
N VAL A 927 -39.55 21.71 18.83
CA VAL A 927 -39.75 21.75 17.38
C VAL A 927 -41.20 21.41 16.99
N LYS A 928 -41.71 22.15 16.01
CA LYS A 928 -42.96 21.86 15.30
C LYS A 928 -42.62 21.48 13.86
N LEU A 929 -43.35 20.48 13.34
CA LEU A 929 -43.16 19.98 11.99
C LEU A 929 -44.17 20.61 11.02
N GLN A 930 -43.68 21.10 9.89
CA GLN A 930 -44.49 21.46 8.74
C GLN A 930 -44.33 20.36 7.69
N LEU A 931 -45.43 19.65 7.41
CA LEU A 931 -45.47 18.47 6.55
C LEU A 931 -46.18 18.78 5.23
N ASP A 932 -45.56 18.45 4.10
CA ASP A 932 -46.23 18.47 2.79
C ASP A 932 -47.05 17.19 2.60
N TRP A 933 -48.25 17.18 3.15
CA TRP A 933 -49.18 16.03 3.11
C TRP A 933 -49.46 15.52 1.70
N LYS A 934 -49.56 16.44 0.73
CA LYS A 934 -49.87 16.10 -0.66
C LYS A 934 -48.71 15.31 -1.27
N ARG A 935 -47.47 15.79 -1.13
CA ARG A 935 -46.29 15.10 -1.66
C ARG A 935 -45.92 13.85 -0.84
N LEU A 936 -46.31 13.78 0.43
CA LEU A 936 -46.22 12.56 1.24
C LEU A 936 -47.25 11.49 0.84
N GLY A 937 -48.33 11.86 0.13
CA GLY A 937 -49.42 10.94 -0.21
C GLY A 937 -50.23 10.48 1.00
N LEU A 938 -50.33 11.32 2.03
CA LEU A 938 -50.97 11.01 3.31
C LEU A 938 -52.01 12.08 3.68
N GLU A 939 -53.09 11.67 4.34
CA GLU A 939 -54.12 12.58 4.83
C GLU A 939 -53.96 12.82 6.34
N PRO A 940 -53.85 14.08 6.82
CA PRO A 940 -53.57 14.38 8.23
C PRO A 940 -54.53 13.71 9.22
N ASN A 941 -55.81 13.62 8.87
CA ASN A 941 -56.87 13.07 9.73
C ASN A 941 -56.95 11.53 9.69
N LYS A 942 -56.23 10.88 8.77
CA LYS A 942 -56.24 9.41 8.57
C LYS A 942 -54.88 8.77 8.82
N VAL A 943 -54.00 9.42 9.58
CA VAL A 943 -52.69 8.88 9.94
C VAL A 943 -52.53 8.65 11.45
N LYS A 944 -51.56 7.82 11.78
CA LYS A 944 -51.02 7.60 13.13
C LYS A 944 -49.52 7.91 13.11
N LEU A 945 -49.06 8.61 14.14
CA LEU A 945 -47.65 8.97 14.34
C LEU A 945 -47.13 8.27 15.58
N ARG A 946 -45.94 7.68 15.47
CA ARG A 946 -45.24 7.07 16.60
C ARG A 946 -43.73 7.25 16.45
N SER A 947 -43.02 7.37 17.56
CA SER A 947 -41.61 6.96 17.58
C SER A 947 -41.56 5.44 17.76
N PRO A 948 -40.84 4.69 16.90
CA PRO A 948 -40.62 3.26 17.12
C PRO A 948 -39.66 3.02 18.29
N GLU A 949 -39.77 1.86 18.93
CA GLU A 949 -38.73 1.35 19.84
C GLU A 949 -37.52 0.95 19.00
N ILE A 950 -36.34 1.36 19.43
CA ILE A 950 -35.05 0.93 18.85
C ILE A 950 -34.16 0.66 20.04
N GLU A 951 -33.82 -0.61 20.24
CA GLU A 951 -33.08 -1.09 21.40
C GLU A 951 -31.79 -0.28 21.64
N GLY A 952 -31.62 0.22 22.86
CA GLY A 952 -30.46 1.05 23.25
C GLY A 952 -30.40 2.43 22.57
N TYR A 953 -31.39 2.81 21.76
CA TYR A 953 -31.34 4.02 20.94
C TYR A 953 -32.51 4.96 21.14
N GLN A 954 -33.75 4.45 21.16
CA GLN A 954 -34.96 5.26 21.24
C GLN A 954 -36.12 4.45 21.86
N ARG A 955 -36.87 5.07 22.77
CA ARG A 955 -38.10 4.48 23.32
C ARG A 955 -39.31 4.79 22.45
N SER A 956 -40.22 3.83 22.37
CA SER A 956 -41.48 3.95 21.66
C SER A 956 -42.44 4.92 22.35
N ARG A 957 -43.14 5.72 21.54
CA ARG A 957 -44.11 6.70 22.03
C ARG A 957 -45.11 7.05 20.93
N LYS A 958 -46.40 7.16 21.28
CA LYS A 958 -47.41 7.74 20.38
C LYS A 958 -47.24 9.26 20.34
N ILE A 959 -47.28 9.83 19.14
CA ILE A 959 -47.09 11.27 18.93
C ILE A 959 -48.40 11.86 18.42
N ASN A 960 -48.82 12.98 19.01
CA ASN A 960 -49.95 13.74 18.49
C ASN A 960 -49.48 14.71 17.42
N MET A 961 -50.26 14.86 16.34
CA MET A 961 -49.89 15.73 15.21
C MET A 961 -49.59 17.17 15.61
N SER A 962 -50.38 17.71 16.54
CA SER A 962 -50.25 19.09 17.03
C SER A 962 -49.23 19.26 18.15
N GLU A 963 -48.58 18.17 18.59
CA GLU A 963 -47.62 18.21 19.67
C GLU A 963 -46.37 19.00 19.25
N THR A 964 -45.85 19.81 20.19
CA THR A 964 -44.50 20.36 20.05
C THR A 964 -43.51 19.32 20.56
N LEU A 965 -42.67 18.80 19.67
CA LEU A 965 -41.71 17.74 19.97
C LEU A 965 -40.51 18.33 20.72
N THR A 966 -39.94 17.55 21.62
CA THR A 966 -38.69 17.90 22.33
C THR A 966 -37.57 17.01 21.80
N ILE A 967 -36.43 17.60 21.43
CA ILE A 967 -35.23 16.87 21.02
C ILE A 967 -34.07 17.27 21.93
N GLU A 968 -33.37 16.27 22.47
CA GLU A 968 -32.20 16.48 23.33
C GLU A 968 -30.99 17.02 22.53
N PRO A 969 -30.03 17.69 23.19
CA PRO A 969 -28.79 18.14 22.55
C PRO A 969 -28.10 17.01 21.77
N LYS A 970 -27.61 17.31 20.56
CA LYS A 970 -26.83 16.37 19.71
C LYS A 970 -27.48 15.01 19.44
N ASN A 971 -28.79 14.91 19.64
CA ASN A 971 -29.55 13.66 19.53
C ASN A 971 -30.41 13.65 18.25
N ASP A 972 -31.14 12.56 18.05
CA ASP A 972 -32.16 12.46 17.02
C ASP A 972 -33.47 11.85 17.54
N LEU A 973 -34.52 12.00 16.73
CA LEU A 973 -35.83 11.42 16.94
C LEU A 973 -36.35 10.87 15.61
N ILE A 974 -36.64 9.56 15.60
CA ILE A 974 -37.23 8.87 14.46
C ILE A 974 -38.73 8.72 14.69
N ILE A 975 -39.53 9.07 13.69
CA ILE A 975 -41.00 9.07 13.72
C ILE A 975 -41.51 8.32 12.50
N ILE A 976 -42.44 7.39 12.68
CA ILE A 976 -43.17 6.75 11.59
C ILE A 976 -44.57 7.36 11.52
N ILE A 977 -44.91 7.86 10.33
CA ILE A 977 -46.25 8.28 9.94
C ILE A 977 -46.81 7.18 9.04
N SER A 978 -47.95 6.62 9.41
CA SER A 978 -48.62 5.58 8.60
C SER A 978 -50.11 5.84 8.52
N LYS A 979 -50.75 5.41 7.43
CA LYS A 979 -52.22 5.37 7.36
C LYS A 979 -52.77 4.57 8.54
N ARG A 980 -53.91 5.01 9.07
CA ARG A 980 -54.56 4.36 10.21
C ARG A 980 -54.88 2.91 9.90
#